data_AF-A0A1M6N939-F1
#
_entry.id   AF-A0A1M6N939-F1
#
_cell.length_a   1.000
_cell.length_b   1.000
_cell.length_c   1.000
_cell.angle_alpha   90.00
_cell.angle_beta   90.00
_cell.angle_gamma   90.00
#
_symmetry.space_group_name_H-M   'P 1'
#
loop_
_entity.id
_entity.type
_entity.pdbx_description
1 polymer ?
#
loop_
_entity_poly.entity_id
_entity_poly.type
_entity_poly.pdbx_seq_one_letter_code
_entity_poly.pdbx_strand_id
1 'polypeptide(L)'
;MIPRREALLLGAGALMGLPAQAQPRAPAAALPTGVVLAQPLPCADRPESITGLLFEGLGAGEGGVVVLGQAFRMGDLPRGASLGARLPDARRIAAQADIMSRHPDGSARFAVVALALPMPGRGERIGVVLSREEGAAAPPLDAKAALAGRRATVTVTPAGGTPWVADLMEMLRAGMAAGLQPWQSGPLALQWRLARPVPPEVVGASSMRLVVDLSLRADGTMWADVWLRNDLAMRPGGGTADYALTVTLDGREALRSGPVRHGHYQAWGRLLGAGREGRPAAPPPALRPDTAYLAEAGVVARYDLSTGVEERFLDSLSRLRADPGWDAPLAPRSIVKSMGAGGGRPDLGPATAWQTAWLMTGDPRAAAFVLDQAEAAGAVPWHYWDAAGGADGKGGWMDERRWPRFWSDPRGGRPPLSLLQPIPRDTGWGEDPAHQPDLSYVPYLLTGRRAFLDNLQAQAAWNITSNWPANRYDRSWSGPINGLNIVKNRQVRSAAWGLRTLGAAAWISGDADPMAPYLREAVAANWAWMREQIPALNAMQGEAHGWWPPTSFGPRGDASPWQQDYLASAVASAARMGNADARAFLAWMTNFLVGRFEAEAKGFARHDGAAYTLAMVPAGVPGAAPYRSWAEIGEQTRLRGLSNGDGWRTSGGEYGRLALQSLAQISDVLDHAAARRVYGWLSEAGAPFTDAQSHARSPTLNIVPRGVVRVPARAPRCTTTRRG
;
A
#
# COMPACT_ATOMS: atom_id res chain seq x y z
N MET A 1 -39.93 25.91 81.51
CA MET A 1 -40.82 24.73 81.32
C MET A 1 -40.44 24.08 79.99
N ILE A 2 -39.94 22.85 80.08
CA ILE A 2 -39.31 21.96 79.06
C ILE A 2 -40.43 21.05 78.45
N PRO A 3 -40.31 20.25 77.35
CA PRO A 3 -39.16 19.83 76.50
C PRO A 3 -39.41 19.97 74.96
N ARG A 4 -38.55 19.58 74.00
CA ARG A 4 -37.44 18.59 73.91
C ARG A 4 -36.55 18.94 72.70
N ARG A 5 -35.24 18.71 72.82
CA ARG A 5 -34.24 18.73 71.73
C ARG A 5 -34.39 17.47 70.87
N GLU A 6 -34.09 17.57 69.57
CA GLU A 6 -33.31 16.55 68.84
C GLU A 6 -32.70 17.12 67.54
N ALA A 7 -31.50 16.64 67.23
CA ALA A 7 -30.61 17.10 66.17
C ALA A 7 -30.90 16.39 64.84
N LEU A 8 -30.79 17.12 63.71
CA LEU A 8 -30.84 16.52 62.38
C LEU A 8 -29.42 16.27 61.85
N LEU A 9 -29.10 14.99 61.68
CA LEU A 9 -27.95 14.47 60.95
C LEU A 9 -28.20 14.47 59.43
N LEU A 10 -27.12 14.74 58.69
CA LEU A 10 -26.98 14.60 57.24
C LEU A 10 -27.28 13.18 56.75
N GLY A 11 -28.23 13.06 55.81
CA GLY A 11 -28.51 11.84 55.06
C GLY A 11 -28.08 11.97 53.60
N ALA A 12 -27.15 11.11 53.18
CA ALA A 12 -26.72 10.94 51.80
C ALA A 12 -27.85 10.33 50.94
N GLY A 13 -28.25 11.03 49.87
CA GLY A 13 -29.20 10.53 48.88
C GLY A 13 -28.48 9.71 47.80
N ALA A 14 -28.75 8.42 47.75
CA ALA A 14 -28.34 7.52 46.68
C ALA A 14 -29.08 7.86 45.37
N LEU A 15 -28.34 8.27 44.34
CA LEU A 15 -28.83 8.34 42.96
C LEU A 15 -28.80 6.93 42.36
N MET A 16 -29.98 6.31 42.25
CA MET A 16 -30.16 5.07 41.49
C MET A 16 -29.87 5.34 40.00
N GLY A 17 -28.85 4.69 39.46
CA GLY A 17 -28.54 4.70 38.04
C GLY A 17 -29.60 3.93 37.24
N LEU A 18 -30.17 4.59 36.24
CA LEU A 18 -30.98 3.95 35.21
C LEU A 18 -30.11 2.98 34.39
N PRO A 19 -30.60 1.78 34.04
CA PRO A 19 -29.83 0.85 33.22
C PRO A 19 -29.65 1.44 31.82
N ALA A 20 -28.41 1.40 31.32
CA ALA A 20 -28.08 1.73 29.95
C ALA A 20 -28.97 0.90 29.01
N GLN A 21 -29.86 1.55 28.26
CA GLN A 21 -30.61 0.89 27.20
C GLN A 21 -29.59 0.36 26.19
N ALA A 22 -29.54 -0.97 26.06
CA ALA A 22 -28.79 -1.63 25.02
C ALA A 22 -29.26 -1.09 23.66
N GLN A 23 -28.33 -0.54 22.88
CA GLN A 23 -28.60 -0.20 21.49
C GLN A 23 -29.15 -1.45 20.77
N PRO A 24 -30.19 -1.33 19.94
CA PRO A 24 -30.68 -2.45 19.16
C PRO A 24 -29.54 -2.99 18.30
N ARG A 25 -29.26 -4.30 18.42
CA ARG A 25 -28.38 -5.03 17.49
C ARG A 25 -28.99 -4.86 16.10
N ALA A 26 -28.24 -4.24 15.19
CA ALA A 26 -28.59 -4.25 13.77
C ALA A 26 -28.88 -5.70 13.33
N PRO A 27 -29.96 -5.96 12.56
CA PRO A 27 -30.19 -7.27 11.99
C PRO A 27 -28.95 -7.67 11.19
N ALA A 28 -28.39 -8.86 11.48
CA ALA A 28 -27.25 -9.36 10.72
C ALA A 28 -27.70 -9.50 9.27
N ALA A 29 -27.14 -8.68 8.38
CA ALA A 29 -27.33 -8.84 6.94
C ALA A 29 -27.07 -10.31 6.59
N ALA A 30 -27.98 -10.92 5.81
CA ALA A 30 -27.78 -12.29 5.35
C ALA A 30 -26.42 -12.35 4.64
N LEU A 31 -25.58 -13.31 5.04
CA LEU A 31 -24.26 -13.46 4.43
C LEU A 31 -24.45 -13.68 2.92
N PRO A 32 -23.63 -13.03 2.07
CA PRO A 32 -23.70 -13.27 0.64
C PRO A 32 -23.42 -14.75 0.36
N THR A 33 -24.18 -15.36 -0.55
CA THR A 33 -24.00 -16.79 -0.91
C THR A 33 -22.77 -16.96 -1.81
N GLY A 34 -22.02 -18.05 -1.63
CA GLY A 34 -20.86 -18.36 -2.49
C GLY A 34 -19.66 -17.44 -2.26
N VAL A 35 -19.46 -16.99 -1.01
CA VAL A 35 -18.28 -16.19 -0.61
C VAL A 35 -17.27 -17.02 0.17
N VAL A 36 -15.99 -16.72 -0.05
CA VAL A 36 -14.88 -17.15 0.79
C VAL A 36 -14.71 -16.13 1.90
N LEU A 37 -14.83 -16.62 3.14
CA LEU A 37 -14.64 -15.82 4.34
C LEU A 37 -13.20 -15.88 4.83
N ALA A 38 -12.87 -14.90 5.67
CA ALA A 38 -11.74 -14.97 6.57
C ALA A 38 -11.76 -16.27 7.42
N GLN A 39 -10.71 -17.10 7.29
CA GLN A 39 -10.39 -18.21 8.20
C GLN A 39 -9.96 -17.71 9.59
N PRO A 40 -10.28 -18.44 10.68
CA PRO A 40 -9.77 -18.12 12.00
C PRO A 40 -8.24 -18.14 12.07
N LEU A 41 -7.66 -17.17 12.77
CA LEU A 41 -6.24 -17.13 13.12
C LEU A 41 -6.03 -17.74 14.52
N PRO A 42 -4.83 -18.22 14.89
CA PRO A 42 -4.56 -18.60 16.27
C PRO A 42 -4.67 -17.39 17.21
N CYS A 43 -5.16 -17.61 18.42
CA CYS A 43 -5.34 -16.52 19.39
C CYS A 43 -4.01 -15.98 19.90
N ALA A 44 -3.86 -14.65 19.88
CA ALA A 44 -2.85 -13.93 20.64
C ALA A 44 -3.40 -13.63 22.05
N ASP A 45 -3.61 -14.68 22.86
CA ASP A 45 -4.33 -14.63 24.13
C ASP A 45 -3.43 -14.41 25.37
N ARG A 46 -2.10 -14.40 25.18
CA ARG A 46 -1.15 -14.16 26.27
C ARG A 46 -0.71 -12.71 26.32
N PRO A 47 -0.31 -12.18 27.50
CA PRO A 47 0.16 -10.80 27.63
C PRO A 47 1.34 -10.45 26.71
N GLU A 48 2.18 -11.42 26.38
CA GLU A 48 3.32 -11.26 25.47
C GLU A 48 2.99 -11.50 24.00
N SER A 49 1.79 -12.01 23.68
CA SER A 49 1.38 -12.25 22.31
C SER A 49 1.15 -10.94 21.56
N ILE A 50 1.63 -10.88 20.32
CA ILE A 50 1.53 -9.72 19.45
C ILE A 50 0.39 -9.93 18.44
N THR A 51 0.50 -10.97 17.61
CA THR A 51 -0.47 -11.23 16.55
C THR A 51 -0.43 -12.69 16.07
N GLY A 52 -1.54 -13.19 15.52
CA GLY A 52 -1.66 -14.51 14.93
C GLY A 52 -1.46 -14.48 13.41
N LEU A 53 -0.85 -15.52 12.85
CA LEU A 53 -0.64 -15.74 11.43
C LEU A 53 -1.14 -17.13 11.07
N LEU A 54 -1.50 -17.33 9.81
CA LEU A 54 -1.81 -18.64 9.25
C LEU A 54 -1.09 -18.81 7.94
N PHE A 55 -0.49 -19.97 7.75
CA PHE A 55 0.22 -20.33 6.52
C PHE A 55 -0.50 -21.52 5.89
N GLU A 56 -0.82 -21.41 4.59
CA GLU A 56 -1.38 -22.51 3.81
C GLU A 56 -0.33 -23.10 2.87
N GLY A 57 -0.17 -24.41 2.91
CA GLY A 57 0.88 -25.10 2.17
C GLY A 57 0.59 -25.15 0.68
N LEU A 58 1.65 -24.98 -0.12
CA LEU A 58 1.61 -25.06 -1.58
C LEU A 58 2.41 -26.24 -2.15
N GLY A 59 3.07 -27.01 -1.29
CA GLY A 59 4.04 -28.05 -1.66
C GLY A 59 3.89 -29.35 -0.87
N ALA A 60 4.98 -30.10 -0.73
CA ALA A 60 4.99 -31.45 -0.18
C ALA A 60 5.11 -31.55 1.36
N GLY A 61 5.31 -30.43 2.08
CA GLY A 61 5.26 -30.39 3.55
C GLY A 61 6.55 -30.72 4.31
N GLU A 62 7.71 -30.24 3.85
CA GLU A 62 8.99 -30.41 4.57
C GLU A 62 9.37 -29.14 5.35
N GLY A 63 9.91 -29.29 6.57
CA GLY A 63 10.32 -28.14 7.40
C GLY A 63 11.27 -27.18 6.68
N GLY A 64 11.11 -25.87 6.91
CA GLY A 64 11.90 -24.85 6.22
C GLY A 64 11.79 -23.47 6.85
N VAL A 65 12.46 -22.49 6.23
CA VAL A 65 12.45 -21.10 6.67
C VAL A 65 11.56 -20.27 5.73
N VAL A 66 10.48 -19.71 6.28
CA VAL A 66 9.65 -18.71 5.58
C VAL A 66 10.12 -17.30 5.93
N VAL A 67 10.00 -16.37 4.99
CA VAL A 67 10.27 -14.93 5.19
C VAL A 67 9.02 -14.13 4.87
N LEU A 68 8.67 -13.17 5.72
CA LEU A 68 7.53 -12.27 5.56
C LEU A 68 7.85 -10.87 6.08
N GLY A 69 7.02 -9.89 5.69
CA GLY A 69 7.02 -8.56 6.30
C GLY A 69 5.99 -8.49 7.44
N GLN A 70 6.33 -7.79 8.52
CA GLN A 70 5.42 -7.56 9.65
C GLN A 70 5.53 -6.12 10.13
N ALA A 71 4.40 -5.41 10.09
CA ALA A 71 4.24 -4.14 10.80
C ALA A 71 3.82 -4.37 12.26
N PHE A 72 4.22 -3.50 13.17
CA PHE A 72 3.88 -3.60 14.58
C PHE A 72 3.14 -2.35 15.06
N ARG A 73 2.20 -2.51 16.00
CA ARG A 73 1.67 -1.36 16.73
C ARG A 73 2.79 -0.77 17.58
N MET A 74 2.70 0.54 17.82
CA MET A 74 3.62 1.22 18.72
C MET A 74 3.59 0.55 20.11
N GLY A 75 4.76 0.19 20.63
CA GLY A 75 4.94 -0.47 21.92
C GLY A 75 4.93 -2.01 21.90
N ASP A 76 4.45 -2.68 20.83
CA ASP A 76 4.30 -4.15 20.83
C ASP A 76 5.65 -4.89 20.84
N LEU A 77 6.67 -4.33 20.18
CA LEU A 77 8.04 -4.85 20.19
C LEU A 77 9.03 -3.74 20.57
N PRO A 78 9.19 -3.44 21.87
CA PRO A 78 10.03 -2.34 22.36
C PRO A 78 11.52 -2.62 22.14
N ARG A 79 12.36 -1.58 22.25
CA ARG A 79 13.81 -1.72 22.17
C ARG A 79 14.32 -2.69 23.26
N GLY A 80 15.19 -3.62 22.86
CA GLY A 80 15.77 -4.62 23.76
C GLY A 80 14.97 -5.91 23.88
N ALA A 81 13.70 -5.94 23.44
CA ALA A 81 12.95 -7.17 23.31
C ALA A 81 13.28 -7.92 22.01
N SER A 82 13.15 -9.25 22.03
CA SER A 82 13.26 -10.10 20.85
C SER A 82 11.89 -10.57 20.38
N LEU A 83 11.80 -10.92 19.09
CA LEU A 83 10.61 -11.55 18.53
C LEU A 83 10.71 -13.06 18.71
N GLY A 84 9.76 -13.67 19.40
CA GLY A 84 9.52 -15.11 19.43
C GLY A 84 8.31 -15.50 18.60
N ALA A 85 8.18 -16.80 18.34
CA ALA A 85 7.02 -17.36 17.66
C ALA A 85 6.67 -18.74 18.23
N ARG A 86 5.37 -19.06 18.23
CA ARG A 86 4.86 -20.33 18.75
C ARG A 86 3.78 -20.90 17.86
N LEU A 87 3.71 -22.23 17.82
CA LEU A 87 2.58 -22.95 17.25
C LEU A 87 1.38 -22.87 18.21
N PRO A 88 0.15 -23.21 17.76
CA PRO A 88 -1.04 -23.14 18.59
C PRO A 88 -0.96 -24.05 19.83
N ASP A 89 -0.23 -25.17 19.74
CA ASP A 89 0.05 -26.10 20.83
C ASP A 89 1.11 -25.60 21.83
N ALA A 90 1.49 -24.32 21.74
CA ALA A 90 2.49 -23.62 22.54
C ALA A 90 3.95 -24.04 22.32
N ARG A 91 4.26 -24.96 21.39
CA ARG A 91 5.64 -25.24 21.00
C ARG A 91 6.29 -23.99 20.42
N ARG A 92 7.47 -23.64 20.93
CA ARG A 92 8.28 -22.56 20.37
C ARG A 92 8.86 -22.98 19.03
N ILE A 93 8.89 -22.04 18.10
CA ILE A 93 9.63 -22.14 16.84
C ILE A 93 10.64 -21.00 16.77
N ALA A 94 11.77 -21.23 16.09
CA ALA A 94 12.76 -20.19 15.94
C ALA A 94 12.20 -19.03 15.11
N ALA A 95 12.49 -17.81 15.55
CA ALA A 95 12.13 -16.58 14.87
C ALA A 95 13.35 -15.65 14.79
N GLN A 96 13.40 -14.88 13.72
CA GLN A 96 14.35 -13.80 13.51
C GLN A 96 13.57 -12.57 13.05
N ALA A 97 13.92 -11.41 13.57
CA ALA A 97 13.34 -10.14 13.16
C ALA A 97 14.43 -9.12 12.86
N ASP A 98 14.52 -8.71 11.59
CA ASP A 98 15.38 -7.63 11.13
C ASP A 98 14.56 -6.34 11.11
N ILE A 99 14.76 -5.49 12.12
CA ILE A 99 13.96 -4.28 12.31
C ILE A 99 14.39 -3.21 11.29
N MET A 100 13.52 -2.94 10.32
CA MET A 100 13.79 -1.99 9.23
C MET A 100 13.52 -0.56 9.64
N SER A 101 12.47 -0.33 10.44
CA SER A 101 12.15 1.00 10.95
C SER A 101 11.54 0.95 12.34
N ARG A 102 11.62 2.07 13.05
CA ARG A 102 11.07 2.23 14.41
C ARG A 102 10.01 3.31 14.52
N HIS A 103 9.13 3.15 15.49
CA HIS A 103 8.21 4.19 15.95
C HIS A 103 8.96 5.25 16.79
N PRO A 104 8.36 6.43 17.04
CA PRO A 104 8.98 7.46 17.87
C PRO A 104 9.34 7.01 19.30
N ASP A 105 8.61 6.04 19.87
CA ASP A 105 8.91 5.45 21.18
C ASP A 105 10.09 4.44 21.15
N GLY A 106 10.68 4.22 19.97
CA GLY A 106 11.79 3.28 19.75
C GLY A 106 11.38 1.82 19.56
N SER A 107 10.09 1.48 19.68
CA SER A 107 9.57 0.16 19.34
C SER A 107 9.69 -0.11 17.83
N ALA A 108 9.72 -1.39 17.44
CA ALA A 108 9.73 -1.75 16.03
C ALA A 108 8.45 -1.24 15.36
N ARG A 109 8.58 -0.67 14.15
CA ARG A 109 7.46 -0.26 13.30
C ARG A 109 7.23 -1.26 12.18
N PHE A 110 8.30 -1.68 11.52
CA PHE A 110 8.29 -2.69 10.46
C PHE A 110 9.54 -3.54 10.54
N ALA A 111 9.40 -4.85 10.37
CA ALA A 111 10.51 -5.79 10.30
C ALA A 111 10.30 -6.80 9.17
N VAL A 112 11.41 -7.31 8.63
CA VAL A 112 11.41 -8.54 7.85
C VAL A 112 11.67 -9.69 8.81
N VAL A 113 10.73 -10.63 8.84
CA VAL A 113 10.69 -11.73 9.82
C VAL A 113 10.96 -13.04 9.11
N ALA A 114 11.87 -13.84 9.66
CA ALA A 114 12.09 -15.23 9.24
C ALA A 114 11.61 -16.19 10.34
N LEU A 115 10.91 -17.26 9.96
CA LEU A 115 10.38 -18.28 10.88
C LEU A 115 10.78 -19.67 10.43
N ALA A 116 11.27 -20.50 11.35
CA ALA A 116 11.48 -21.93 11.10
C ALA A 116 10.15 -22.68 11.27
N LEU A 117 9.47 -22.98 10.16
CA LEU A 117 8.16 -23.63 10.16
C LEU A 117 8.26 -25.10 9.76
N PRO A 118 7.52 -26.00 10.43
CA PRO A 118 7.15 -27.25 9.79
C PRO A 118 6.18 -26.91 8.65
N MET A 119 6.66 -26.92 7.41
CA MET A 119 5.85 -26.44 6.29
C MET A 119 4.63 -27.35 6.12
N PRO A 120 3.42 -26.77 5.98
CA PRO A 120 2.24 -27.56 5.68
C PRO A 120 2.31 -28.17 4.27
N GLY A 121 1.72 -29.35 4.10
CA GLY A 121 1.44 -29.92 2.78
C GLY A 121 0.41 -29.09 2.00
N ARG A 122 0.22 -29.40 0.71
CA ARG A 122 -0.70 -28.64 -0.16
C ARG A 122 -2.12 -28.62 0.43
N GLY A 123 -2.63 -27.41 0.70
CA GLY A 123 -3.96 -27.18 1.28
C GLY A 123 -4.03 -27.39 2.79
N GLU A 124 -2.99 -27.93 3.41
CA GLU A 124 -2.85 -27.97 4.87
C GLU A 124 -2.50 -26.57 5.41
N ARG A 125 -2.78 -26.35 6.68
CA ARG A 125 -2.61 -25.05 7.32
C ARG A 125 -1.89 -25.16 8.64
N ILE A 126 -1.04 -24.19 8.92
CA ILE A 126 -0.38 -24.06 10.22
C ILE A 126 -0.53 -22.64 10.77
N GLY A 127 -1.01 -22.55 12.00
CA GLY A 127 -1.10 -21.28 12.73
C GLY A 127 0.23 -20.96 13.40
N VAL A 128 0.54 -19.66 13.52
CA VAL A 128 1.68 -19.16 14.30
C VAL A 128 1.22 -17.96 15.12
N VAL A 129 1.63 -17.86 16.38
CA VAL A 129 1.47 -16.65 17.18
C VAL A 129 2.85 -16.00 17.33
N LEU A 130 2.98 -14.77 16.86
CA LEU A 130 4.14 -13.93 17.15
C LEU A 130 4.03 -13.37 18.56
N SER A 131 5.13 -13.33 19.29
CA SER A 131 5.18 -12.86 20.67
C SER A 131 6.45 -12.07 20.96
N ARG A 132 6.38 -11.17 21.92
CA ARG A 132 7.54 -10.55 22.54
C ARG A 132 8.21 -11.56 23.47
N GLU A 133 9.52 -11.71 23.37
CA GLU A 133 10.31 -12.53 24.30
C GLU A 133 11.39 -11.70 25.01
N GLU A 134 11.70 -12.13 26.23
CA GLU A 134 12.83 -11.62 27.01
C GLU A 134 14.08 -12.43 26.65
N GLY A 135 15.21 -11.75 26.48
CA GLY A 135 16.48 -12.36 26.14
C GLY A 135 17.02 -11.91 24.78
N ALA A 136 18.33 -12.07 24.62
CA ALA A 136 19.04 -11.71 23.41
C ALA A 136 18.68 -12.65 22.25
N ALA A 137 18.66 -12.11 21.03
CA ALA A 137 18.53 -12.91 19.83
C ALA A 137 19.71 -13.88 19.69
N ALA A 138 19.45 -15.07 19.14
CA ALA A 138 20.51 -16.02 18.81
C ALA A 138 21.49 -15.39 17.78
N PRO A 139 22.77 -15.80 17.80
CA PRO A 139 23.76 -15.23 16.89
C PRO A 139 23.40 -15.51 15.42
N PRO A 140 23.79 -14.62 14.48
CA PRO A 140 23.57 -14.84 13.06
C PRO A 140 24.24 -16.12 12.53
N LEU A 141 23.71 -16.64 11.42
CA LEU A 141 24.38 -17.70 10.65
C LEU A 141 25.79 -17.27 10.26
N ASP A 142 26.74 -18.20 10.26
CA ASP A 142 28.06 -17.96 9.69
C ASP A 142 27.94 -17.85 8.16
N ALA A 143 28.10 -16.64 7.64
CA ALA A 143 28.02 -16.34 6.21
C ALA A 143 29.04 -17.16 5.38
N LYS A 144 30.26 -17.36 5.88
CA LYS A 144 31.31 -18.10 5.17
C LYS A 144 30.92 -19.58 5.06
N ALA A 145 30.42 -20.17 6.13
CA ALA A 145 29.92 -21.54 6.13
C ALA A 145 28.68 -21.71 5.24
N ALA A 146 27.73 -20.77 5.30
CA ALA A 146 26.52 -20.79 4.48
C ALA A 146 26.84 -20.72 2.97
N LEU A 147 27.87 -19.96 2.59
CA LEU A 147 28.34 -19.81 1.22
C LEU A 147 29.18 -20.99 0.70
N ALA A 148 29.70 -21.84 1.57
CA ALA A 148 30.59 -22.93 1.18
C ALA A 148 29.91 -23.88 0.18
N GLY A 149 30.57 -24.07 -0.97
CA GLY A 149 30.11 -24.93 -2.06
C GLY A 149 28.89 -24.42 -2.84
N ARG A 150 28.37 -23.22 -2.55
CA ARG A 150 27.25 -22.62 -3.28
C ARG A 150 27.72 -22.07 -4.63
N ARG A 151 26.85 -22.12 -5.64
CA ARG A 151 27.07 -21.55 -6.98
C ARG A 151 25.81 -20.84 -7.43
N ALA A 152 25.90 -19.61 -7.90
CA ALA A 152 24.77 -18.95 -8.55
C ALA A 152 25.25 -18.01 -9.65
N THR A 153 24.68 -18.16 -10.84
CA THR A 153 25.04 -17.37 -12.01
C THR A 153 23.82 -16.76 -12.68
N VAL A 154 24.00 -15.54 -13.17
CA VAL A 154 23.05 -14.87 -14.06
C VAL A 154 23.73 -14.65 -15.40
N THR A 155 23.20 -15.26 -16.45
CA THR A 155 23.71 -15.14 -17.81
C THR A 155 22.77 -14.29 -18.64
N VAL A 156 23.29 -13.19 -19.17
CA VAL A 156 22.61 -12.32 -20.13
C VAL A 156 23.19 -12.60 -21.50
N THR A 157 22.35 -13.13 -22.38
CA THR A 157 22.74 -13.55 -23.74
C THR A 157 22.28 -12.49 -24.74
N PRO A 158 23.19 -11.90 -25.53
CA PRO A 158 22.81 -10.96 -26.60
C PRO A 158 22.08 -11.70 -27.74
N ALA A 159 21.44 -10.97 -28.65
CA ALA A 159 20.93 -11.56 -29.89
C ALA A 159 22.05 -12.13 -30.79
N GLY A 160 23.27 -11.58 -30.69
CA GLY A 160 24.49 -12.11 -31.29
C GLY A 160 25.73 -11.64 -30.53
N GLY A 161 26.78 -12.46 -30.49
CA GLY A 161 28.00 -12.20 -29.70
C GLY A 161 28.14 -13.09 -28.47
N THR A 162 29.01 -12.68 -27.53
CA THR A 162 29.34 -13.50 -26.34
C THR A 162 28.40 -13.16 -25.18
N PRO A 163 27.81 -14.15 -24.49
CA PRO A 163 27.04 -13.92 -23.27
C PRO A 163 27.87 -13.28 -22.16
N TRP A 164 27.23 -12.42 -21.37
CA TRP A 164 27.80 -11.92 -20.13
C TRP A 164 27.30 -12.75 -18.95
N VAL A 165 28.22 -13.15 -18.07
CA VAL A 165 27.93 -13.97 -16.90
C VAL A 165 28.31 -13.21 -15.64
N ALA A 166 27.36 -13.09 -14.70
CA ALA A 166 27.60 -12.59 -13.35
C ALA A 166 27.61 -13.77 -12.37
N ASP A 167 28.74 -14.02 -11.71
CA ASP A 167 28.84 -14.94 -10.58
C ASP A 167 28.44 -14.21 -9.29
N LEU A 168 27.29 -14.59 -8.73
CA LEU A 168 26.73 -13.93 -7.55
C LEU A 168 27.52 -14.24 -6.28
N MET A 169 28.21 -15.37 -6.22
CA MET A 169 29.05 -15.74 -5.07
C MET A 169 30.32 -14.91 -5.05
N GLU A 170 30.95 -14.70 -6.20
CA GLU A 170 32.09 -13.78 -6.35
C GLU A 170 31.69 -12.35 -5.97
N MET A 171 30.58 -11.85 -6.53
CA MET A 171 30.06 -10.52 -6.23
C MET A 171 29.80 -10.33 -4.74
N LEU A 172 29.20 -11.33 -4.07
CA LEU A 172 28.96 -11.25 -2.63
C LEU A 172 30.25 -11.25 -1.82
N ARG A 173 31.23 -12.11 -2.15
CA ARG A 173 32.54 -12.13 -1.46
C ARG A 173 33.27 -10.80 -1.61
N ALA A 174 33.32 -10.25 -2.82
CA ALA A 174 33.92 -8.94 -3.09
C ALA A 174 33.17 -7.82 -2.34
N GLY A 175 31.83 -7.86 -2.35
CA GLY A 175 31.00 -6.91 -1.61
C GLY A 175 31.26 -6.95 -0.10
N MET A 176 31.28 -8.14 0.52
CA MET A 176 31.59 -8.29 1.94
C MET A 176 33.00 -7.78 2.27
N ALA A 177 33.99 -8.05 1.42
CA ALA A 177 35.34 -7.50 1.59
C ALA A 177 35.38 -5.97 1.50
N ALA A 178 34.46 -5.37 0.74
CA ALA A 178 34.27 -3.92 0.63
C ALA A 178 33.28 -3.34 1.67
N GLY A 179 32.85 -4.12 2.67
CA GLY A 179 31.98 -3.65 3.76
C GLY A 179 30.48 -3.65 3.45
N LEU A 180 30.02 -4.42 2.46
CA LEU A 180 28.60 -4.62 2.15
C LEU A 180 27.84 -5.11 3.39
N GLN A 181 26.85 -4.33 3.82
CA GLN A 181 26.01 -4.68 4.96
C GLN A 181 24.84 -5.58 4.55
N PRO A 182 24.49 -6.58 5.38
CA PRO A 182 23.31 -7.39 5.14
C PRO A 182 22.01 -6.59 5.36
N TRP A 183 20.99 -6.95 4.58
CA TRP A 183 19.60 -6.55 4.81
C TRP A 183 18.95 -7.37 5.92
N GLN A 184 19.21 -8.68 5.93
CA GLN A 184 18.85 -9.58 7.03
C GLN A 184 20.10 -10.21 7.61
N SER A 185 20.22 -10.24 8.93
CA SER A 185 21.36 -10.80 9.64
C SER A 185 20.92 -11.46 10.95
N GLY A 186 20.60 -12.74 10.87
CA GLY A 186 20.21 -13.49 12.06
C GLY A 186 20.33 -15.01 11.88
N PRO A 187 19.82 -15.78 12.85
CA PRO A 187 20.04 -17.22 12.95
C PRO A 187 19.32 -18.05 11.89
N LEU A 188 18.35 -17.47 11.16
CA LEU A 188 17.53 -18.18 10.18
C LEU A 188 17.76 -17.74 8.75
N ALA A 189 18.07 -16.47 8.53
CA ALA A 189 18.25 -15.89 7.21
C ALA A 189 19.36 -14.83 7.22
N LEU A 190 20.20 -14.90 6.20
CA LEU A 190 21.07 -13.81 5.79
C LEU A 190 20.61 -13.32 4.41
N GLN A 191 20.61 -12.02 4.17
CA GLN A 191 20.31 -11.46 2.85
C GLN A 191 21.21 -10.26 2.54
N TRP A 192 21.71 -10.19 1.31
CA TRP A 192 22.46 -9.05 0.79
C TRP A 192 21.91 -8.61 -0.57
N ARG A 193 22.08 -7.33 -0.86
CA ARG A 193 21.83 -6.79 -2.20
C ARG A 193 23.13 -6.69 -2.98
N LEU A 194 23.12 -7.29 -4.15
CA LEU A 194 24.18 -7.23 -5.15
C LEU A 194 23.69 -6.37 -6.32
N ALA A 195 24.52 -5.48 -6.82
CA ALA A 195 24.18 -4.67 -7.98
C ALA A 195 25.40 -4.45 -8.89
N ARG A 196 25.21 -4.54 -10.20
CA ARG A 196 26.25 -4.28 -11.21
C ARG A 196 25.64 -3.81 -12.53
N PRO A 197 26.25 -2.86 -13.24
CA PRO A 197 25.86 -2.55 -14.61
C PRO A 197 26.01 -3.77 -15.53
N VAL A 198 25.07 -3.96 -16.45
CA VAL A 198 25.24 -4.93 -17.54
C VAL A 198 26.04 -4.23 -18.66
N PRO A 199 27.08 -4.86 -19.23
CA PRO A 199 27.88 -4.21 -20.27
C PRO A 199 27.03 -3.79 -21.48
N PRO A 200 27.15 -2.55 -21.98
CA PRO A 200 26.34 -2.04 -23.09
C PRO A 200 26.44 -2.89 -24.35
N GLU A 201 27.61 -3.48 -24.63
CA GLU A 201 27.87 -4.35 -25.79
C GLU A 201 27.06 -5.66 -25.77
N VAL A 202 26.50 -6.04 -24.62
CA VAL A 202 25.69 -7.25 -24.45
C VAL A 202 24.22 -6.97 -24.73
N VAL A 203 23.74 -5.79 -24.37
CA VAL A 203 22.30 -5.48 -24.39
C VAL A 203 21.91 -4.32 -25.28
N GLY A 204 22.88 -3.59 -25.83
CA GLY A 204 22.67 -2.42 -26.70
C GLY A 204 22.35 -1.12 -25.95
N ALA A 205 22.39 -1.11 -24.61
CA ALA A 205 22.07 0.06 -23.79
C ALA A 205 22.96 0.17 -22.55
N SER A 206 23.45 1.38 -22.25
CA SER A 206 24.25 1.67 -21.04
C SER A 206 23.41 1.80 -19.77
N SER A 207 22.08 1.74 -19.91
CA SER A 207 21.14 1.99 -18.82
C SER A 207 20.74 0.76 -18.01
N MET A 208 21.23 -0.42 -18.39
CA MET A 208 20.88 -1.70 -17.79
C MET A 208 21.71 -2.01 -16.54
N ARG A 209 21.04 -2.45 -15.48
CA ARG A 209 21.64 -2.93 -14.23
C ARG A 209 21.08 -4.30 -13.86
N LEU A 210 21.95 -5.18 -13.39
CA LEU A 210 21.58 -6.36 -12.63
C LEU A 210 21.48 -5.97 -11.16
N VAL A 211 20.34 -6.23 -10.52
CA VAL A 211 20.11 -6.06 -9.08
C VAL A 211 19.57 -7.39 -8.53
N VAL A 212 20.26 -7.95 -7.53
CA VAL A 212 19.88 -9.24 -6.94
C VAL A 212 19.84 -9.14 -5.42
N ASP A 213 18.72 -9.51 -4.82
CA ASP A 213 18.65 -9.76 -3.39
C ASP A 213 18.89 -11.26 -3.13
N LEU A 214 20.10 -11.59 -2.69
CA LEU A 214 20.57 -12.96 -2.47
C LEU A 214 20.46 -13.34 -1.00
N SER A 215 19.72 -14.40 -0.71
CA SER A 215 19.49 -14.91 0.64
C SER A 215 20.01 -16.33 0.83
N LEU A 216 20.59 -16.59 2.00
CA LEU A 216 20.96 -17.92 2.48
C LEU A 216 20.18 -18.20 3.76
N ARG A 217 19.58 -19.37 3.86
CA ARG A 217 18.71 -19.74 4.98
C ARG A 217 19.22 -20.95 5.74
N ALA A 218 18.83 -21.06 7.01
CA ALA A 218 19.25 -22.13 7.92
C ALA A 218 18.78 -23.53 7.47
N ASP A 219 17.72 -23.60 6.65
CA ASP A 219 17.25 -24.84 6.01
C ASP A 219 18.13 -25.30 4.83
N GLY A 220 19.23 -24.59 4.56
CA GLY A 220 20.14 -24.87 3.46
C GLY A 220 19.66 -24.36 2.10
N THR A 221 18.52 -23.69 2.01
CA THR A 221 18.06 -23.07 0.76
C THR A 221 18.79 -21.75 0.46
N MET A 222 18.94 -21.47 -0.82
CA MET A 222 19.37 -20.18 -1.36
C MET A 222 18.24 -19.61 -2.19
N TRP A 223 17.97 -18.33 -1.99
CA TRP A 223 16.94 -17.58 -2.70
C TRP A 223 17.56 -16.36 -3.36
N ALA A 224 17.22 -16.08 -4.61
CA ALA A 224 17.67 -14.92 -5.35
C ALA A 224 16.47 -14.22 -5.97
N ASP A 225 16.20 -12.98 -5.55
CA ASP A 225 15.25 -12.09 -6.25
C ASP A 225 16.04 -11.36 -7.35
N VAL A 226 16.04 -11.92 -8.56
CA VAL A 226 16.90 -11.48 -9.68
C VAL A 226 16.14 -10.49 -10.55
N TRP A 227 16.64 -9.25 -10.63
CA TRP A 227 16.05 -8.18 -11.42
C TRP A 227 17.03 -7.61 -12.43
N LEU A 228 16.58 -7.51 -13.68
CA LEU A 228 17.18 -6.61 -14.65
C LEU A 228 16.39 -5.31 -14.66
N ARG A 229 17.10 -4.20 -14.45
CA ARG A 229 16.54 -2.86 -14.38
C ARG A 229 17.18 -2.00 -15.46
N ASN A 230 16.41 -1.66 -16.49
CA ASN A 230 16.84 -0.73 -17.52
C ASN A 230 16.42 0.68 -17.10
N ASP A 231 17.02 1.24 -16.06
CA ASP A 231 16.45 2.40 -15.35
C ASP A 231 17.43 3.56 -15.10
N LEU A 232 18.71 3.42 -15.43
CA LEU A 232 19.66 4.53 -15.30
C LEU A 232 19.21 5.71 -16.16
N ALA A 233 18.86 6.81 -15.50
CA ALA A 233 18.40 8.03 -16.13
C ALA A 233 19.53 9.05 -16.29
N MET A 234 19.30 10.02 -17.17
CA MET A 234 20.17 11.20 -17.35
C MET A 234 21.64 10.87 -17.67
N ARG A 235 21.87 9.77 -18.40
CA ARG A 235 23.19 9.36 -18.90
C ARG A 235 23.14 9.03 -20.40
N PRO A 236 24.18 9.37 -21.17
CA PRO A 236 24.24 8.97 -22.58
C PRO A 236 24.24 7.45 -22.76
N GLY A 237 23.73 6.99 -23.91
CA GLY A 237 23.74 5.58 -24.29
C GLY A 237 22.62 4.71 -23.70
N GLY A 238 21.66 5.30 -22.97
CA GLY A 238 20.44 4.60 -22.56
C GLY A 238 19.52 4.30 -23.75
N GLY A 239 18.51 3.45 -23.54
CA GLY A 239 17.55 3.09 -24.57
C GLY A 239 16.97 1.69 -24.37
N THR A 240 16.30 1.17 -25.40
CA THR A 240 15.79 -0.21 -25.40
C THR A 240 16.96 -1.20 -25.43
N ALA A 241 16.83 -2.25 -24.63
CA ALA A 241 17.80 -3.33 -24.53
C ALA A 241 17.20 -4.65 -25.03
N ASP A 242 18.00 -5.47 -25.72
CA ASP A 242 17.57 -6.75 -26.29
C ASP A 242 18.50 -7.88 -25.81
N TYR A 243 17.92 -8.91 -25.17
CA TYR A 243 18.69 -10.04 -24.60
C TYR A 243 17.79 -11.25 -24.27
N ALA A 244 18.39 -12.39 -23.95
CA ALA A 244 17.76 -13.48 -23.20
C ALA A 244 18.44 -13.67 -21.84
N LEU A 245 17.72 -14.18 -20.85
CA LEU A 245 18.20 -14.37 -19.48
C LEU A 245 18.21 -15.86 -19.13
N THR A 246 19.26 -16.32 -18.49
CA THR A 246 19.31 -17.62 -17.80
C THR A 246 19.84 -17.42 -16.38
N VAL A 247 19.18 -18.01 -15.38
CA VAL A 247 19.64 -18.00 -13.99
C VAL A 247 19.82 -19.43 -13.52
N THR A 248 21.00 -19.72 -12.98
CA THR A 248 21.33 -21.04 -12.43
C THR A 248 21.65 -20.91 -10.95
N LEU A 249 20.99 -21.73 -10.11
CA LEU A 249 21.21 -21.81 -8.67
C LEU A 249 21.66 -23.24 -8.32
N ASP A 250 22.85 -23.38 -7.76
CA ASP A 250 23.52 -24.64 -7.40
C ASP A 250 23.52 -25.71 -8.50
N GLY A 251 23.60 -25.29 -9.77
CA GLY A 251 23.60 -26.17 -10.94
C GLY A 251 22.20 -26.44 -11.53
N ARG A 252 21.13 -26.01 -10.86
CA ARG A 252 19.76 -26.04 -11.41
C ARG A 252 19.49 -24.77 -12.21
N GLU A 253 19.04 -24.91 -13.45
CA GLU A 253 18.43 -23.80 -14.20
C GLU A 253 17.11 -23.42 -13.53
N ALA A 254 17.12 -22.29 -12.81
CA ALA A 254 15.97 -21.79 -12.07
C ALA A 254 15.06 -20.89 -12.93
N LEU A 255 15.63 -20.26 -13.95
CA LEU A 255 14.91 -19.42 -14.90
C LEU A 255 15.61 -19.44 -16.26
N ARG A 256 14.82 -19.52 -17.33
CA ARG A 256 15.23 -19.22 -18.70
C ARG A 256 14.14 -18.39 -19.35
N SER A 257 14.50 -17.25 -19.93
CA SER A 257 13.59 -16.45 -20.74
C SER A 257 13.78 -16.74 -22.23
N GLY A 258 12.76 -16.45 -23.03
CA GLY A 258 12.96 -16.15 -24.45
C GLY A 258 13.65 -14.79 -24.65
N PRO A 259 13.81 -14.34 -25.90
CA PRO A 259 14.25 -12.98 -26.20
C PRO A 259 13.33 -11.95 -25.52
N VAL A 260 13.93 -10.97 -24.87
CA VAL A 260 13.27 -9.88 -24.16
C VAL A 260 13.67 -8.58 -24.82
N ARG A 261 12.66 -7.84 -25.28
CA ARG A 261 12.79 -6.45 -25.66
C ARG A 261 12.43 -5.58 -24.46
N HIS A 262 13.43 -4.99 -23.83
CA HIS A 262 13.31 -4.29 -22.55
C HIS A 262 13.44 -2.78 -22.75
N GLY A 263 12.31 -2.06 -22.73
CA GLY A 263 12.30 -0.60 -22.85
C GLY A 263 13.04 0.09 -21.71
N HIS A 264 13.53 1.30 -21.98
CA HIS A 264 14.15 2.14 -20.95
C HIS A 264 13.10 2.55 -19.91
N TYR A 265 13.55 2.72 -18.67
CA TYR A 265 12.80 2.99 -17.44
C TYR A 265 11.88 1.87 -16.98
N GLN A 266 12.08 0.65 -17.50
CA GLN A 266 11.41 -0.57 -17.06
C GLN A 266 12.35 -1.46 -16.25
N ALA A 267 11.75 -2.41 -15.57
CA ALA A 267 12.41 -3.48 -14.84
C ALA A 267 11.57 -4.76 -14.91
N TRP A 268 12.21 -5.92 -14.82
CA TRP A 268 11.53 -7.16 -14.51
C TRP A 268 12.43 -8.10 -13.72
N GLY A 269 11.80 -8.97 -12.93
CA GLY A 269 12.53 -9.94 -12.13
C GLY A 269 11.64 -11.05 -11.59
N ARG A 270 12.29 -12.03 -10.98
CA ARG A 270 11.66 -13.22 -10.38
C ARG A 270 12.38 -13.59 -9.09
N LEU A 271 11.61 -14.01 -8.10
CA LEU A 271 12.14 -14.69 -6.92
C LEU A 271 12.35 -16.18 -7.24
N LEU A 272 13.60 -16.63 -7.13
CA LEU A 272 14.02 -17.98 -7.48
C LEU A 272 14.65 -18.66 -6.27
N GLY A 273 14.37 -19.94 -6.07
CA GLY A 273 14.87 -20.69 -4.92
C GLY A 273 15.47 -22.05 -5.32
N ALA A 274 16.55 -22.44 -4.66
CA ALA A 274 17.12 -23.78 -4.76
C ALA A 274 17.69 -24.26 -3.41
N GLY A 275 17.55 -25.55 -3.14
CA GLY A 275 18.34 -26.26 -2.14
C GLY A 275 19.76 -26.54 -2.65
N ARG A 276 20.60 -27.11 -1.77
CA ARG A 276 21.94 -27.57 -2.16
C ARG A 276 21.87 -28.58 -3.31
N GLU A 277 22.93 -28.61 -4.12
CA GLU A 277 23.07 -29.53 -5.26
C GLU A 277 21.92 -29.41 -6.29
N GLY A 278 21.29 -28.24 -6.37
CA GLY A 278 20.24 -27.96 -7.36
C GLY A 278 18.89 -28.60 -7.02
N ARG A 279 18.69 -29.10 -5.80
CA ARG A 279 17.36 -29.56 -5.35
C ARG A 279 16.36 -28.42 -5.45
N PRO A 280 15.13 -28.64 -5.95
CA PRO A 280 14.11 -27.59 -5.95
C PRO A 280 13.85 -27.08 -4.53
N ALA A 281 13.81 -25.77 -4.33
CA ALA A 281 13.28 -25.22 -3.08
C ALA A 281 11.76 -25.40 -3.04
N ALA A 282 11.22 -25.77 -1.90
CA ALA A 282 9.77 -25.80 -1.71
C ALA A 282 9.20 -24.37 -1.87
N PRO A 283 8.02 -24.22 -2.51
CA PRO A 283 7.38 -22.92 -2.60
C PRO A 283 7.03 -22.44 -1.18
N PRO A 284 7.25 -21.16 -0.85
CA PRO A 284 6.84 -20.63 0.45
C PRO A 284 5.33 -20.78 0.61
N PRO A 285 4.83 -21.12 1.81
CA PRO A 285 3.39 -21.22 2.03
C PRO A 285 2.72 -19.86 1.87
N ALA A 286 1.45 -19.86 1.46
CA ALA A 286 0.67 -18.64 1.33
C ALA A 286 0.37 -18.05 2.71
N LEU A 287 0.73 -16.79 2.92
CA LEU A 287 0.47 -16.07 4.16
C LEU A 287 -0.96 -15.54 4.19
N ARG A 288 -1.65 -15.80 5.29
CA ARG A 288 -2.80 -15.04 5.75
C ARG A 288 -2.37 -14.21 6.97
N PRO A 289 -2.25 -12.88 6.81
CA PRO A 289 -1.92 -12.00 7.93
C PRO A 289 -3.14 -11.75 8.83
N ASP A 290 -2.90 -11.22 10.02
CA ASP A 290 -3.94 -10.60 10.84
C ASP A 290 -4.28 -9.20 10.32
N THR A 291 -5.15 -9.13 9.32
CA THR A 291 -5.62 -7.87 8.73
C THR A 291 -6.28 -6.95 9.75
N ALA A 292 -6.94 -7.51 10.77
CA ALA A 292 -7.55 -6.71 11.83
C ALA A 292 -6.47 -6.02 12.66
N TYR A 293 -5.41 -6.73 13.04
CA TYR A 293 -4.23 -6.17 13.71
C TYR A 293 -3.49 -5.15 12.84
N LEU A 294 -3.24 -5.45 11.56
CA LEU A 294 -2.60 -4.50 10.63
C LEU A 294 -3.43 -3.20 10.48
N ALA A 295 -4.76 -3.31 10.53
CA ALA A 295 -5.62 -2.14 10.58
C ALA A 295 -5.52 -1.41 11.94
N GLU A 296 -5.40 -2.08 13.08
CA GLU A 296 -5.13 -1.37 14.34
C GLU A 296 -3.73 -0.73 14.40
N ALA A 297 -2.75 -1.31 13.69
CA ALA A 297 -1.42 -0.70 13.49
C ALA A 297 -1.42 0.49 12.52
N GLY A 298 -2.57 0.80 11.91
CA GLY A 298 -2.74 1.96 11.02
C GLY A 298 -2.21 1.76 9.60
N VAL A 299 -1.69 0.58 9.25
CA VAL A 299 -0.97 0.34 7.97
C VAL A 299 -1.86 -0.10 6.82
N VAL A 300 -3.04 -0.63 7.10
CA VAL A 300 -4.07 -0.93 6.08
C VAL A 300 -5.43 -0.39 6.54
N ALA A 301 -6.37 -0.19 5.61
CA ALA A 301 -7.71 0.25 5.96
C ALA A 301 -8.46 -0.80 6.80
N ARG A 302 -9.51 -0.37 7.51
CA ARG A 302 -10.37 -1.25 8.33
C ARG A 302 -11.38 -2.00 7.45
N TYR A 303 -10.89 -2.95 6.66
CA TYR A 303 -11.76 -3.77 5.81
C TYR A 303 -12.73 -4.61 6.65
N ASP A 304 -13.96 -4.79 6.15
CA ASP A 304 -14.93 -5.73 6.74
C ASP A 304 -14.64 -7.16 6.30
N LEU A 305 -13.99 -7.93 7.17
CA LEU A 305 -13.67 -9.34 6.92
C LEU A 305 -14.91 -10.24 7.05
N SER A 306 -16.07 -9.70 7.44
CA SER A 306 -17.31 -10.46 7.63
C SER A 306 -18.10 -10.68 6.36
N THR A 307 -17.92 -9.82 5.35
CA THR A 307 -18.59 -9.94 4.04
C THR A 307 -17.97 -11.05 3.18
N GLY A 308 -16.67 -11.31 3.32
CA GLY A 308 -15.92 -12.19 2.43
C GLY A 308 -15.76 -11.66 1.00
N VAL A 309 -15.28 -12.52 0.12
CA VAL A 309 -15.14 -12.24 -1.32
C VAL A 309 -15.78 -13.39 -2.08
N GLU A 310 -16.49 -13.10 -3.16
CA GLU A 310 -17.13 -14.15 -3.94
C GLU A 310 -16.13 -15.14 -4.56
N GLU A 311 -16.48 -16.42 -4.52
CA GLU A 311 -15.67 -17.49 -5.11
C GLU A 311 -15.42 -17.24 -6.60
N ARG A 312 -16.43 -16.75 -7.35
CA ARG A 312 -16.28 -16.40 -8.77
C ARG A 312 -15.23 -15.32 -9.04
N PHE A 313 -15.05 -14.38 -8.11
CA PHE A 313 -14.00 -13.36 -8.21
C PHE A 313 -12.63 -14.02 -8.07
N LEU A 314 -12.44 -14.87 -7.05
CA LEU A 314 -11.19 -15.58 -6.81
C LEU A 314 -10.85 -16.58 -7.94
N ASP A 315 -11.83 -17.29 -8.47
CA ASP A 315 -11.68 -18.16 -9.65
C ASP A 315 -11.31 -17.39 -10.91
N SER A 316 -11.79 -16.15 -11.06
CA SER A 316 -11.38 -15.30 -12.18
C SER A 316 -9.89 -14.99 -12.13
N LEU A 317 -9.28 -14.88 -10.94
CA LEU A 317 -7.85 -14.62 -10.79
C LEU A 317 -7.02 -15.81 -11.27
N SER A 318 -7.41 -17.03 -10.89
CA SER A 318 -6.75 -18.25 -11.40
C SER A 318 -6.87 -18.39 -12.92
N ARG A 319 -8.03 -18.06 -13.49
CA ARG A 319 -8.23 -18.09 -14.95
C ARG A 319 -7.38 -17.07 -15.69
N LEU A 320 -7.26 -15.85 -15.16
CA LEU A 320 -6.40 -14.80 -15.73
C LEU A 320 -4.92 -15.20 -15.68
N ARG A 321 -4.47 -15.79 -14.56
CA ARG A 321 -3.09 -16.28 -14.39
C ARG A 321 -2.74 -17.47 -15.27
N ALA A 322 -3.73 -18.21 -15.75
CA ALA A 322 -3.53 -19.34 -16.65
C ALA A 322 -3.26 -18.90 -18.11
N ASP A 323 -3.33 -17.61 -18.41
CA ASP A 323 -2.94 -17.08 -19.73
C ASP A 323 -1.46 -17.42 -20.02
N PRO A 324 -1.13 -18.02 -21.18
CA PRO A 324 0.25 -18.39 -21.52
C PRO A 324 1.23 -17.22 -21.53
N GLY A 325 0.76 -15.99 -21.76
CA GLY A 325 1.55 -14.77 -21.72
C GLY A 325 1.70 -14.15 -20.33
N TRP A 326 1.06 -14.70 -19.29
CA TRP A 326 1.09 -14.14 -17.93
C TRP A 326 2.50 -14.03 -17.35
N ASP A 327 3.32 -15.05 -17.56
CA ASP A 327 4.68 -15.14 -17.03
C ASP A 327 5.76 -14.62 -17.97
N ALA A 328 5.37 -14.15 -19.16
CA ALA A 328 6.31 -13.53 -20.08
C ALA A 328 6.99 -12.31 -19.41
N PRO A 329 8.29 -12.09 -19.68
CA PRO A 329 8.98 -10.88 -19.22
C PRO A 329 8.20 -9.61 -19.60
N LEU A 330 8.08 -8.67 -18.66
CA LEU A 330 7.38 -7.39 -18.82
C LEU A 330 5.86 -7.49 -19.12
N ALA A 331 5.25 -8.66 -18.97
CA ALA A 331 3.80 -8.82 -19.11
C ALA A 331 3.05 -7.90 -18.13
N PRO A 332 1.95 -7.24 -18.56
CA PRO A 332 1.22 -6.31 -17.71
C PRO A 332 0.36 -7.00 -16.64
N ARG A 333 0.14 -8.32 -16.74
CA ARG A 333 -0.54 -9.14 -15.72
C ARG A 333 -1.90 -8.57 -15.25
N SER A 334 -2.70 -8.07 -16.20
CA SER A 334 -3.99 -7.38 -15.99
C SER A 334 -3.92 -5.94 -15.46
N ILE A 335 -2.73 -5.34 -15.31
CA ILE A 335 -2.60 -3.88 -15.16
C ILE A 335 -3.00 -3.22 -16.48
N VAL A 336 -3.79 -2.15 -16.39
CA VAL A 336 -4.25 -1.40 -17.54
C VAL A 336 -3.13 -0.48 -18.02
N LYS A 337 -2.56 -0.76 -19.20
CA LYS A 337 -1.44 0.00 -19.76
C LYS A 337 -1.80 1.44 -20.14
N SER A 338 -3.01 1.65 -20.66
CA SER A 338 -3.57 2.98 -20.92
C SER A 338 -4.17 3.53 -19.63
N MET A 339 -3.33 3.99 -18.71
CA MET A 339 -3.80 4.36 -17.37
C MET A 339 -4.81 5.51 -17.43
N GLY A 340 -4.67 6.46 -18.35
CA GLY A 340 -5.62 7.56 -18.52
C GLY A 340 -7.04 7.16 -18.98
N ALA A 341 -7.28 5.90 -19.32
CA ALA A 341 -8.61 5.43 -19.70
C ALA A 341 -9.63 5.59 -18.56
N GLY A 342 -10.78 6.19 -18.90
CA GLY A 342 -11.88 6.38 -17.95
C GLY A 342 -12.60 5.07 -17.59
N GLY A 343 -13.37 5.11 -16.50
CA GLY A 343 -14.13 3.97 -15.98
C GLY A 343 -13.62 3.44 -14.64
N GLY A 344 -14.41 2.61 -13.99
CA GLY A 344 -14.01 1.89 -12.78
C GLY A 344 -13.01 0.79 -13.14
N ARG A 345 -11.97 0.60 -12.32
CA ARG A 345 -10.96 -0.43 -12.53
C ARG A 345 -10.57 -1.11 -11.23
N PRO A 346 -10.32 -2.43 -11.24
CA PRO A 346 -9.96 -3.19 -10.04
C PRO A 346 -8.56 -2.86 -9.48
N ASP A 347 -7.73 -2.17 -10.26
CA ASP A 347 -6.39 -1.72 -9.85
C ASP A 347 -6.37 -0.31 -9.21
N LEU A 348 -7.53 0.34 -9.06
CA LEU A 348 -7.67 1.65 -8.42
C LEU A 348 -8.37 1.55 -7.06
N GLY A 349 -7.86 2.27 -6.06
CA GLY A 349 -8.44 2.31 -4.71
C GLY A 349 -7.40 2.57 -3.62
N PRO A 350 -7.80 2.60 -2.34
CA PRO A 350 -6.84 2.68 -1.22
C PRO A 350 -5.81 1.54 -1.26
N ALA A 351 -6.27 0.34 -1.61
CA ALA A 351 -5.51 -0.79 -2.11
C ALA A 351 -6.24 -1.32 -3.37
N THR A 352 -5.64 -2.19 -4.17
CA THR A 352 -6.35 -2.81 -5.31
C THR A 352 -7.43 -3.78 -4.85
N ALA A 353 -8.39 -4.11 -5.71
CA ALA A 353 -9.40 -5.13 -5.45
C ALA A 353 -8.75 -6.48 -5.09
N TRP A 354 -7.65 -6.83 -5.76
CA TRP A 354 -6.93 -8.09 -5.54
C TRP A 354 -6.17 -8.10 -4.21
N GLN A 355 -5.52 -6.98 -3.85
CA GLN A 355 -4.89 -6.82 -2.54
C GLN A 355 -5.94 -6.86 -1.43
N THR A 356 -7.08 -6.21 -1.64
CA THR A 356 -8.18 -6.22 -0.68
C THR A 356 -8.74 -7.62 -0.52
N ALA A 357 -8.87 -8.40 -1.61
CA ALA A 357 -9.27 -9.79 -1.53
C ALA A 357 -8.28 -10.62 -0.71
N TRP A 358 -6.97 -10.46 -0.94
CA TRP A 358 -5.95 -11.14 -0.13
C TRP A 358 -6.03 -10.74 1.36
N LEU A 359 -6.18 -9.45 1.66
CA LEU A 359 -6.34 -8.95 3.02
C LEU A 359 -7.63 -9.47 3.69
N MET A 360 -8.73 -9.58 2.96
CA MET A 360 -10.01 -10.04 3.50
C MET A 360 -10.07 -11.55 3.71
N THR A 361 -9.53 -12.35 2.79
CA THR A 361 -9.73 -13.80 2.78
C THR A 361 -8.47 -14.59 3.10
N GLY A 362 -7.28 -14.04 2.90
CA GLY A 362 -6.02 -14.80 2.94
C GLY A 362 -5.90 -15.84 1.82
N ASP A 363 -6.75 -15.78 0.79
CA ASP A 363 -6.83 -16.82 -0.24
C ASP A 363 -5.54 -16.86 -1.10
N PRO A 364 -4.92 -18.05 -1.30
CA PRO A 364 -3.70 -18.20 -2.07
C PRO A 364 -3.80 -17.70 -3.53
N ARG A 365 -4.99 -17.75 -4.15
CA ARG A 365 -5.21 -17.27 -5.52
C ARG A 365 -5.03 -15.75 -5.60
N ALA A 366 -5.59 -15.03 -4.62
CA ALA A 366 -5.44 -13.58 -4.51
C ALA A 366 -3.99 -13.20 -4.16
N ALA A 367 -3.36 -13.91 -3.21
CA ALA A 367 -1.96 -13.68 -2.85
C ALA A 367 -1.04 -13.81 -4.07
N ALA A 368 -1.14 -14.91 -4.81
CA ALA A 368 -0.31 -15.16 -5.98
C ALA A 368 -0.54 -14.11 -7.09
N PHE A 369 -1.80 -13.74 -7.37
CA PHE A 369 -2.13 -12.68 -8.32
C PHE A 369 -1.51 -11.34 -7.93
N VAL A 370 -1.59 -10.97 -6.66
CA VAL A 370 -1.04 -9.71 -6.13
C VAL A 370 0.48 -9.67 -6.21
N LEU A 371 1.16 -10.77 -5.91
CA LEU A 371 2.62 -10.87 -6.04
C LEU A 371 3.06 -10.78 -7.50
N ASP A 372 2.33 -11.41 -8.42
CA ASP A 372 2.58 -11.33 -9.85
C ASP A 372 2.43 -9.89 -10.37
N GLN A 373 1.43 -9.15 -9.85
CA GLN A 373 1.21 -7.73 -10.15
C GLN A 373 2.30 -6.81 -9.60
N ALA A 374 2.81 -7.11 -8.40
CA ALA A 374 3.91 -6.37 -7.80
C ALA A 374 5.21 -6.51 -8.61
N GLU A 375 5.42 -7.68 -9.24
CA GLU A 375 6.50 -7.88 -10.21
C GLU A 375 6.25 -7.09 -11.52
N ALA A 376 5.01 -7.09 -12.03
CA ALA A 376 4.63 -6.32 -13.22
C ALA A 376 4.76 -4.80 -13.04
N ALA A 377 4.74 -4.29 -11.80
CA ALA A 377 5.01 -2.87 -11.51
C ALA A 377 6.39 -2.41 -12.01
N GLY A 378 7.34 -3.35 -12.17
CA GLY A 378 8.62 -3.08 -12.83
C GLY A 378 8.46 -2.66 -14.29
N ALA A 379 7.46 -3.18 -15.00
CA ALA A 379 7.27 -2.92 -16.42
C ALA A 379 6.69 -1.54 -16.73
N VAL A 380 6.20 -0.80 -15.74
CA VAL A 380 5.67 0.56 -15.94
C VAL A 380 6.87 1.54 -16.07
N PRO A 381 6.98 2.36 -17.13
CA PRO A 381 8.17 3.17 -17.43
C PRO A 381 8.40 4.43 -16.53
N TRP A 382 8.19 4.29 -15.22
CA TRP A 382 8.40 5.33 -14.21
C TRP A 382 9.66 5.12 -13.36
N HIS A 383 10.54 4.17 -13.70
CA HIS A 383 11.77 3.89 -12.94
C HIS A 383 12.92 4.78 -13.43
N TYR A 384 13.11 5.94 -12.80
CA TYR A 384 14.22 6.85 -13.09
C TYR A 384 15.28 6.73 -12.00
N TRP A 385 16.29 5.88 -12.22
CA TRP A 385 17.40 5.71 -11.29
C TRP A 385 18.51 6.71 -11.58
N ASP A 386 18.86 7.52 -10.59
CA ASP A 386 19.98 8.43 -10.64
C ASP A 386 21.16 7.84 -9.85
N ALA A 387 22.23 7.48 -10.55
CA ALA A 387 23.39 6.81 -9.97
C ALA A 387 24.23 7.66 -9.00
N ALA A 388 24.03 8.98 -8.96
CA ALA A 388 24.61 9.85 -7.94
C ALA A 388 23.52 10.39 -6.97
N GLY A 389 22.30 9.85 -7.05
CA GLY A 389 21.19 10.19 -6.16
C GLY A 389 21.30 9.49 -4.81
N GLY A 390 20.25 9.58 -4.01
CA GLY A 390 20.21 9.03 -2.64
C GLY A 390 20.99 9.88 -1.63
N ALA A 391 20.66 9.73 -0.35
CA ALA A 391 21.28 10.52 0.73
C ALA A 391 22.81 10.30 0.87
N ASP A 392 23.34 9.18 0.39
CA ASP A 392 24.76 8.85 0.41
C ASP A 392 25.49 9.14 -0.92
N GLY A 393 24.77 9.64 -1.93
CA GLY A 393 25.30 9.92 -3.26
C GLY A 393 25.71 8.67 -4.06
N LYS A 394 25.29 7.47 -3.65
CA LYS A 394 25.65 6.19 -4.27
C LYS A 394 24.53 5.57 -5.11
N GLY A 395 23.47 6.33 -5.35
CA GLY A 395 22.36 5.94 -6.20
C GLY A 395 21.02 6.05 -5.47
N GLY A 396 20.01 6.53 -6.18
CA GLY A 396 18.64 6.60 -5.69
C GLY A 396 17.64 6.86 -6.81
N TRP A 397 16.36 6.83 -6.49
CA TRP A 397 15.33 7.29 -7.42
C TRP A 397 15.43 8.81 -7.60
N MET A 398 15.09 9.28 -8.80
CA MET A 398 15.24 10.68 -9.19
C MET A 398 14.57 11.64 -8.21
N ASP A 399 15.29 12.72 -7.91
CA ASP A 399 14.99 13.69 -6.86
C ASP A 399 15.18 15.10 -7.43
N GLU A 400 14.24 16.01 -7.16
CA GLU A 400 14.29 17.37 -7.69
C GLU A 400 15.43 18.20 -7.12
N ARG A 401 15.99 17.87 -5.96
CA ARG A 401 17.14 18.60 -5.39
C ARG A 401 18.33 18.58 -6.34
N ARG A 402 18.50 17.49 -7.09
CA ARG A 402 19.48 17.37 -8.18
C ARG A 402 18.92 17.77 -9.54
N TRP A 403 17.60 17.63 -9.74
CA TRP A 403 16.92 17.89 -11.00
C TRP A 403 15.75 18.89 -10.83
N PRO A 404 16.01 20.15 -10.43
CA PRO A 404 14.95 21.01 -9.91
C PRO A 404 13.88 21.30 -10.94
N ARG A 405 14.27 21.60 -12.17
CA ARG A 405 13.34 21.92 -13.26
C ARG A 405 12.94 20.72 -14.11
N PHE A 406 13.28 19.51 -13.69
CA PHE A 406 12.95 18.31 -14.45
C PHE A 406 11.44 18.02 -14.43
N TRP A 407 10.93 17.62 -15.59
CA TRP A 407 9.59 17.12 -15.75
C TRP A 407 9.66 15.88 -16.63
N SER A 408 9.20 14.73 -16.11
CA SER A 408 9.25 13.47 -16.87
C SER A 408 8.28 13.44 -18.05
N ASP A 409 7.32 14.38 -18.08
CA ASP A 409 6.43 14.54 -19.22
C ASP A 409 7.19 15.11 -20.44
N PRO A 410 6.92 14.62 -21.67
CA PRO A 410 7.56 15.12 -22.88
C PRO A 410 7.42 16.65 -23.10
N ARG A 411 6.40 17.29 -22.52
CA ARG A 411 6.22 18.76 -22.54
C ARG A 411 7.28 19.52 -21.73
N GLY A 412 8.13 18.83 -20.96
CA GLY A 412 9.27 19.40 -20.23
C GLY A 412 10.34 20.05 -21.11
N GLY A 413 10.31 19.81 -22.43
CA GLY A 413 11.23 20.42 -23.39
C GLY A 413 12.49 19.56 -23.57
N ARG A 414 13.66 20.20 -23.70
CA ARG A 414 14.93 19.50 -23.93
C ARG A 414 15.60 19.10 -22.60
N PRO A 415 16.32 17.97 -22.56
CA PRO A 415 17.16 17.62 -21.41
C PRO A 415 18.12 18.77 -21.05
N PRO A 416 18.39 19.02 -19.75
CA PRO A 416 17.98 18.21 -18.59
C PRO A 416 16.61 18.57 -18.00
N LEU A 417 15.79 19.38 -18.68
CA LEU A 417 14.42 19.71 -18.22
C LEU A 417 13.44 18.55 -18.42
N SER A 418 13.83 17.55 -19.20
CA SER A 418 13.11 16.31 -19.46
C SER A 418 14.09 15.13 -19.48
N LEU A 419 13.57 13.90 -19.64
CA LEU A 419 14.39 12.69 -19.73
C LEU A 419 15.37 12.76 -20.89
N LEU A 420 16.65 12.45 -20.63
CA LEU A 420 17.69 12.46 -21.66
C LEU A 420 17.35 11.51 -22.82
N GLN A 421 16.85 10.32 -22.51
CA GLN A 421 16.23 9.41 -23.46
C GLN A 421 14.72 9.42 -23.25
N PRO A 422 13.89 9.60 -24.29
CA PRO A 422 12.44 9.50 -24.13
C PRO A 422 12.05 8.06 -23.78
N ILE A 423 10.90 7.92 -23.10
CA ILE A 423 10.28 6.60 -22.88
C ILE A 423 9.97 5.97 -24.25
N PRO A 424 10.42 4.73 -24.53
CA PRO A 424 10.12 4.07 -25.80
C PRO A 424 8.62 3.84 -25.99
N ARG A 425 8.09 4.17 -27.18
CA ARG A 425 6.66 4.06 -27.50
C ARG A 425 6.17 2.61 -27.54
N ASP A 426 7.04 1.69 -27.91
CA ASP A 426 6.74 0.25 -28.00
C ASP A 426 6.57 -0.42 -26.63
N THR A 427 6.88 0.27 -25.53
CA THR A 427 6.49 -0.16 -24.18
C THR A 427 4.97 -0.26 -24.06
N GLY A 428 4.21 0.54 -24.83
CA GLY A 428 2.74 0.58 -24.86
C GLY A 428 2.07 1.08 -23.58
N TRP A 429 2.85 1.59 -22.62
CA TRP A 429 2.34 2.20 -21.39
C TRP A 429 2.03 3.67 -21.63
N GLY A 430 0.92 4.13 -21.04
CA GLY A 430 0.56 5.54 -20.95
C GLY A 430 0.27 5.84 -19.48
N GLU A 431 1.30 6.22 -18.74
CA GLU A 431 1.23 6.52 -17.32
C GLU A 431 0.36 7.74 -17.08
N ASP A 432 -0.51 7.65 -16.07
CA ASP A 432 -1.40 8.73 -15.70
C ASP A 432 -1.46 8.88 -14.18
N PRO A 433 -1.03 10.02 -13.62
CA PRO A 433 -1.00 10.21 -12.17
C PRO A 433 -2.37 10.12 -11.48
N ALA A 434 -3.46 10.37 -12.22
CA ALA A 434 -4.83 10.27 -11.73
C ALA A 434 -5.39 8.84 -11.75
N HIS A 435 -4.74 7.91 -12.43
CA HIS A 435 -5.16 6.52 -12.56
C HIS A 435 -4.00 5.54 -12.34
N GLN A 436 -3.08 5.91 -11.46
CA GLN A 436 -1.98 5.04 -11.04
C GLN A 436 -2.47 4.01 -10.00
N PRO A 437 -2.15 2.73 -10.16
CA PRO A 437 -2.45 1.70 -9.16
C PRO A 437 -1.52 1.79 -7.94
N ASP A 438 -1.89 1.17 -6.81
CA ASP A 438 -0.92 0.82 -5.75
C ASP A 438 -0.55 -0.64 -5.94
N LEU A 439 0.60 -0.92 -6.52
CA LEU A 439 0.99 -2.28 -6.88
C LEU A 439 1.96 -2.92 -5.89
N SER A 440 2.59 -2.13 -5.01
CA SER A 440 3.81 -2.58 -4.34
C SER A 440 3.78 -2.44 -2.82
N TYR A 441 2.91 -1.60 -2.25
CA TYR A 441 2.89 -1.38 -0.79
C TYR A 441 2.45 -2.63 -0.02
N VAL A 442 1.24 -3.15 -0.26
CA VAL A 442 0.75 -4.37 0.42
C VAL A 442 1.66 -5.58 0.16
N PRO A 443 2.13 -5.85 -1.08
CA PRO A 443 3.12 -6.90 -1.33
C PRO A 443 4.40 -6.76 -0.51
N TYR A 444 4.99 -5.57 -0.41
CA TYR A 444 6.19 -5.36 0.41
C TYR A 444 5.87 -5.52 1.91
N LEU A 445 4.75 -4.96 2.37
CA LEU A 445 4.27 -5.07 3.75
C LEU A 445 4.16 -6.53 4.20
N LEU A 446 3.69 -7.43 3.34
CA LEU A 446 3.43 -8.83 3.68
C LEU A 446 4.58 -9.79 3.37
N THR A 447 5.51 -9.43 2.48
CA THR A 447 6.60 -10.32 2.07
C THR A 447 7.99 -9.86 2.48
N GLY A 448 8.19 -8.56 2.70
CA GLY A 448 9.53 -7.98 2.90
C GLY A 448 10.43 -8.02 1.66
N ARG A 449 9.92 -8.39 0.47
CA ARG A 449 10.70 -8.45 -0.78
C ARG A 449 11.16 -7.04 -1.18
N ARG A 450 12.45 -6.77 -1.10
CA ARG A 450 13.03 -5.44 -1.31
C ARG A 450 12.80 -4.88 -2.73
N ALA A 451 12.65 -5.74 -3.74
CA ALA A 451 12.27 -5.31 -5.08
C ALA A 451 10.89 -4.61 -5.14
N PHE A 452 9.96 -4.97 -4.26
CA PHE A 452 8.67 -4.27 -4.16
C PHE A 452 8.82 -2.90 -3.48
N LEU A 453 9.73 -2.78 -2.51
CA LEU A 453 10.11 -1.46 -1.97
C LEU A 453 10.70 -0.57 -3.07
N ASP A 454 11.60 -1.10 -3.90
CA ASP A 454 12.18 -0.36 -5.03
C ASP A 454 11.09 0.17 -5.97
N ASN A 455 10.12 -0.67 -6.35
CA ASN A 455 9.01 -0.27 -7.23
C ASN A 455 8.13 0.80 -6.58
N LEU A 456 7.84 0.68 -5.28
CA LEU A 456 7.08 1.66 -4.52
C LEU A 456 7.80 3.02 -4.46
N GLN A 457 9.10 3.02 -4.17
CA GLN A 457 9.89 4.24 -4.09
C GLN A 457 10.09 4.90 -5.46
N ALA A 458 10.28 4.11 -6.53
CA ALA A 458 10.33 4.62 -7.89
C ALA A 458 9.02 5.35 -8.27
N GLN A 459 7.87 4.73 -7.98
CA GLN A 459 6.57 5.36 -8.22
C GLN A 459 6.36 6.62 -7.34
N ALA A 460 6.84 6.62 -6.09
CA ALA A 460 6.79 7.80 -5.22
C ALA A 460 7.65 8.96 -5.76
N ALA A 461 8.86 8.69 -6.21
CA ALA A 461 9.72 9.67 -6.87
C ALA A 461 9.09 10.20 -8.16
N TRP A 462 8.52 9.31 -8.98
CA TRP A 462 7.80 9.69 -10.20
C TRP A 462 6.60 10.62 -9.93
N ASN A 463 5.89 10.44 -8.81
CA ASN A 463 4.79 11.34 -8.43
C ASN A 463 5.25 12.79 -8.23
N ILE A 464 6.51 13.00 -7.80
CA ILE A 464 7.12 14.31 -7.68
C ILE A 464 7.57 14.80 -9.06
N THR A 465 8.33 13.99 -9.80
CA THR A 465 8.94 14.42 -11.06
C THR A 465 7.97 14.51 -12.25
N SER A 466 6.81 13.86 -12.18
CA SER A 466 5.73 13.95 -13.18
C SER A 466 4.85 15.19 -12.99
N ASN A 467 5.01 15.92 -11.88
CA ASN A 467 4.32 17.19 -11.70
C ASN A 467 5.11 18.33 -12.37
N TRP A 468 4.37 19.19 -13.08
CA TRP A 468 4.91 20.33 -13.79
C TRP A 468 5.72 21.23 -12.84
N PRO A 469 6.97 21.59 -13.16
CA PRO A 469 7.82 22.35 -12.24
C PRO A 469 7.21 23.64 -11.71
N ALA A 470 6.40 24.38 -12.48
CA ALA A 470 5.75 25.60 -12.00
C ALA A 470 4.69 25.35 -10.89
N ASN A 471 4.22 24.11 -10.75
CA ASN A 471 3.36 23.71 -9.63
C ASN A 471 4.16 23.32 -8.39
N ARG A 472 5.43 22.92 -8.58
CA ARG A 472 6.36 22.53 -7.51
C ARG A 472 7.19 23.70 -7.00
N TYR A 473 7.48 24.67 -7.86
CA TYR A 473 8.31 25.83 -7.56
C TYR A 473 7.50 27.12 -7.57
N ASP A 474 7.63 27.89 -6.51
CA ASP A 474 7.04 29.22 -6.40
C ASP A 474 8.02 30.12 -5.63
N ARG A 475 8.35 31.30 -6.18
CA ARG A 475 9.30 32.23 -5.56
C ARG A 475 8.79 32.80 -4.24
N SER A 476 7.47 32.74 -4.01
CA SER A 476 6.86 33.15 -2.75
C SER A 476 6.93 32.08 -1.67
N TRP A 477 7.23 30.83 -2.04
CA TRP A 477 7.36 29.75 -1.06
C TRP A 477 8.75 29.77 -0.44
N SER A 478 8.75 29.67 0.89
CA SER A 478 9.96 29.37 1.66
C SER A 478 9.83 27.97 2.24
N GLY A 479 10.97 27.33 2.51
CA GLY A 479 11.01 26.02 3.15
C GLY A 479 10.81 24.81 2.22
N PRO A 480 10.61 23.62 2.82
CA PRO A 480 10.77 22.33 2.12
C PRO A 480 9.77 22.07 0.99
N ILE A 481 8.62 22.75 0.96
CA ILE A 481 7.60 22.51 -0.08
C ILE A 481 8.05 22.95 -1.48
N ASN A 482 9.01 23.89 -1.56
CA ASN A 482 9.54 24.38 -2.84
C ASN A 482 10.36 23.28 -3.53
N GLY A 483 9.79 22.70 -4.58
CA GLY A 483 10.31 21.54 -5.30
C GLY A 483 9.48 20.28 -5.08
N LEU A 484 8.76 20.17 -3.97
CA LEU A 484 8.11 18.93 -3.52
C LEU A 484 6.58 18.90 -3.69
N ASN A 485 5.94 20.02 -4.04
CA ASN A 485 4.47 20.10 -4.04
C ASN A 485 3.82 19.23 -5.14
N ILE A 486 3.13 18.15 -4.76
CA ILE A 486 2.44 17.23 -5.68
C ILE A 486 0.93 17.43 -5.74
N VAL A 487 0.41 18.52 -5.14
CA VAL A 487 -1.02 18.75 -4.92
C VAL A 487 -1.55 20.03 -5.56
N LYS A 488 -0.73 21.09 -5.66
CA LYS A 488 -1.09 22.37 -6.27
C LYS A 488 -1.36 22.18 -7.75
N ASN A 489 -2.47 22.75 -8.23
CA ASN A 489 -2.85 22.72 -9.64
C ASN A 489 -2.95 21.29 -10.23
N ARG A 490 -3.36 20.32 -9.39
CA ARG A 490 -3.56 18.92 -9.77
C ARG A 490 -5.03 18.52 -9.72
N GLN A 491 -5.35 17.49 -10.48
CA GLN A 491 -6.61 16.79 -10.30
C GLN A 491 -6.66 16.26 -8.86
N VAL A 492 -7.80 16.41 -8.16
CA VAL A 492 -7.96 15.97 -6.75
C VAL A 492 -7.60 14.49 -6.60
N ARG A 493 -8.04 13.64 -7.54
CA ARG A 493 -7.65 12.21 -7.54
C ARG A 493 -6.15 11.99 -7.81
N SER A 494 -5.52 12.78 -8.67
CA SER A 494 -4.06 12.70 -8.84
C SER A 494 -3.32 13.07 -7.56
N ALA A 495 -3.77 14.11 -6.85
CA ALA A 495 -3.23 14.48 -5.55
C ALA A 495 -3.42 13.34 -4.54
N ALA A 496 -4.62 12.75 -4.49
CA ALA A 496 -4.94 11.62 -3.61
C ALA A 496 -3.99 10.43 -3.81
N TRP A 497 -3.81 9.98 -5.05
CA TRP A 497 -2.96 8.83 -5.36
C TRP A 497 -1.47 9.11 -5.20
N GLY A 498 -1.02 10.33 -5.56
CA GLY A 498 0.35 10.75 -5.30
C GLY A 498 0.67 10.76 -3.80
N LEU A 499 -0.21 11.36 -2.98
CA LEU A 499 -0.05 11.39 -1.52
C LEU A 499 -0.13 10.01 -0.87
N ARG A 500 -1.02 9.12 -1.37
CA ARG A 500 -1.10 7.72 -0.94
C ARG A 500 0.23 7.00 -1.17
N THR A 501 0.75 7.03 -2.39
CA THR A 501 1.99 6.34 -2.76
C THR A 501 3.19 6.93 -2.02
N LEU A 502 3.30 8.26 -1.95
CA LEU A 502 4.39 8.95 -1.25
C LEU A 502 4.36 8.68 0.26
N GLY A 503 3.18 8.72 0.88
CA GLY A 503 2.97 8.39 2.29
C GLY A 503 3.35 6.94 2.61
N ALA A 504 2.88 5.99 1.79
CA ALA A 504 3.21 4.57 1.91
C ALA A 504 4.72 4.33 1.82
N ALA A 505 5.39 4.92 0.81
CA ALA A 505 6.83 4.80 0.61
C ALA A 505 7.62 5.37 1.80
N ALA A 506 7.29 6.57 2.27
CA ALA A 506 7.99 7.22 3.38
C ALA A 506 7.85 6.45 4.71
N TRP A 507 6.67 5.87 4.96
CA TRP A 507 6.38 5.13 6.19
C TRP A 507 7.10 3.77 6.22
N ILE A 508 7.09 3.03 5.10
CA ILE A 508 7.62 1.66 5.05
C ILE A 508 9.13 1.59 4.74
N SER A 509 9.71 2.65 4.18
CA SER A 509 11.15 2.72 3.92
C SER A 509 11.94 2.67 5.23
N GLY A 510 12.94 1.78 5.26
CA GLY A 510 13.76 1.54 6.44
C GLY A 510 14.59 2.76 6.84
N ASP A 511 15.03 2.81 8.09
CA ASP A 511 15.77 3.96 8.63
C ASP A 511 17.16 4.13 8.01
N ALA A 512 17.75 3.02 7.54
CA ALA A 512 19.02 3.02 6.80
C ALA A 512 18.88 3.17 5.28
N ASP A 513 17.65 3.32 4.76
CA ASP A 513 17.40 3.45 3.33
C ASP A 513 17.82 4.86 2.83
N PRO A 514 18.68 4.98 1.80
CA PRO A 514 19.11 6.27 1.26
C PRO A 514 17.98 7.17 0.74
N MET A 515 16.82 6.62 0.39
CA MET A 515 15.64 7.37 -0.07
C MET A 515 14.76 7.85 1.10
N ALA A 516 14.87 7.22 2.27
CA ALA A 516 13.96 7.51 3.38
C ALA A 516 13.96 8.98 3.83
N PRO A 517 15.11 9.68 3.97
CA PRO A 517 15.10 11.10 4.35
C PRO A 517 14.30 11.98 3.38
N TYR A 518 14.54 11.80 2.08
CA TYR A 518 13.85 12.56 1.02
C TYR A 518 12.34 12.30 1.01
N LEU A 519 11.93 11.03 1.06
CA LEU A 519 10.51 10.67 1.03
C LEU A 519 9.76 11.22 2.25
N ARG A 520 10.38 11.19 3.44
CA ARG A 520 9.80 11.72 4.68
C ARG A 520 9.67 13.24 4.64
N GLU A 521 10.69 13.94 4.12
CA GLU A 521 10.64 15.39 3.87
C GLU A 521 9.51 15.76 2.91
N ALA A 522 9.40 15.05 1.78
CA ALA A 522 8.36 15.27 0.78
C ALA A 522 6.93 15.07 1.34
N VAL A 523 6.71 14.01 2.12
CA VAL A 523 5.42 13.78 2.81
C VAL A 523 5.11 14.92 3.78
N ALA A 524 6.06 15.26 4.66
CA ALA A 524 5.86 16.29 5.68
C ALA A 524 5.57 17.65 5.04
N ALA A 525 6.34 18.04 4.02
CA ALA A 525 6.18 19.29 3.32
C ALA A 525 4.80 19.44 2.67
N ASN A 526 4.31 18.41 1.97
CA ASN A 526 3.01 18.46 1.31
C ASN A 526 1.86 18.59 2.32
N TRP A 527 1.88 17.82 3.41
CA TRP A 527 0.81 17.91 4.42
C TRP A 527 0.83 19.22 5.19
N ALA A 528 2.01 19.71 5.58
CA ALA A 528 2.15 21.02 6.22
C ALA A 528 1.59 22.13 5.32
N TRP A 529 1.97 22.14 4.04
CA TRP A 529 1.47 23.11 3.08
C TRP A 529 -0.04 23.05 2.89
N MET A 530 -0.62 21.84 2.78
CA MET A 530 -2.08 21.67 2.67
C MET A 530 -2.81 22.19 3.90
N ARG A 531 -2.28 21.93 5.11
CA ARG A 531 -2.83 22.46 6.36
C ARG A 531 -2.80 23.99 6.38
N GLU A 532 -1.71 24.60 5.91
CA GLU A 532 -1.57 26.06 5.82
C GLU A 532 -2.58 26.71 4.87
N GLN A 533 -3.11 25.97 3.89
CA GLN A 533 -4.14 26.51 2.98
C GLN A 533 -5.52 26.63 3.63
N ILE A 534 -5.77 25.96 4.76
CA ILE A 534 -7.11 25.86 5.37
C ILE A 534 -7.77 27.23 5.60
N PRO A 535 -7.12 28.26 6.18
CA PRO A 535 -7.77 29.55 6.41
C PRO A 535 -8.25 30.23 5.12
N ALA A 536 -7.43 30.22 4.07
CA ALA A 536 -7.78 30.80 2.78
C ALA A 536 -8.94 30.02 2.12
N LEU A 537 -8.90 28.69 2.21
CA LEU A 537 -9.97 27.83 1.71
C LEU A 537 -11.28 28.04 2.48
N ASN A 538 -11.23 28.21 3.81
CA ASN A 538 -12.43 28.53 4.60
C ASN A 538 -13.07 29.85 4.18
N ALA A 539 -12.25 30.90 4.02
CA ALA A 539 -12.74 32.20 3.56
C ALA A 539 -13.41 32.10 2.19
N MET A 540 -12.80 31.33 1.28
CA MET A 540 -13.31 31.08 -0.06
C MET A 540 -14.61 30.25 -0.08
N GLN A 541 -14.70 29.19 0.71
CA GLN A 541 -15.78 28.19 0.62
C GLN A 541 -16.98 28.45 1.53
N GLY A 542 -16.82 29.29 2.56
CA GLY A 542 -17.90 29.65 3.47
C GLY A 542 -18.45 28.46 4.25
N GLU A 543 -19.78 28.33 4.24
CA GLU A 543 -20.51 27.31 4.98
C GLU A 543 -20.16 25.88 4.54
N ALA A 544 -19.96 25.67 3.25
CA ALA A 544 -19.65 24.37 2.66
C ALA A 544 -18.14 24.11 2.59
N HIS A 545 -17.32 24.69 3.47
CA HIS A 545 -15.87 24.46 3.48
C HIS A 545 -15.49 22.99 3.75
N GLY A 546 -14.26 22.60 3.39
CA GLY A 546 -13.77 21.24 3.62
C GLY A 546 -13.58 20.42 2.33
N TRP A 547 -13.59 21.03 1.16
CA TRP A 547 -13.32 20.33 -0.11
C TRP A 547 -12.07 20.89 -0.79
N TRP A 548 -11.25 20.03 -1.37
CA TRP A 548 -10.08 20.47 -2.12
C TRP A 548 -10.47 20.95 -3.52
N PRO A 549 -10.11 22.18 -3.95
CA PRO A 549 -10.56 22.70 -5.24
C PRO A 549 -10.07 21.87 -6.45
N PRO A 550 -10.91 21.61 -7.45
CA PRO A 550 -10.51 20.94 -8.68
C PRO A 550 -9.79 21.93 -9.58
N THR A 551 -8.47 21.83 -9.65
CA THR A 551 -7.65 22.78 -10.40
C THR A 551 -7.37 22.39 -11.86
N SER A 552 -7.91 21.27 -12.35
CA SER A 552 -7.52 20.71 -13.66
C SER A 552 -8.67 20.21 -14.56
N PHE A 553 -9.94 20.55 -14.28
CA PHE A 553 -11.07 20.19 -15.14
C PHE A 553 -11.72 21.42 -15.77
N GLY A 554 -11.04 22.04 -16.74
CA GLY A 554 -11.63 23.06 -17.61
C GLY A 554 -12.30 24.23 -16.86
N PRO A 555 -13.10 25.05 -17.55
CA PRO A 555 -13.64 26.29 -17.00
C PRO A 555 -14.81 26.10 -16.02
N ARG A 556 -15.06 24.89 -15.50
CA ARG A 556 -16.29 24.62 -14.74
C ARG A 556 -16.18 24.69 -13.22
N GLY A 557 -14.99 24.58 -12.60
CA GLY A 557 -14.77 24.72 -11.14
C GLY A 557 -15.65 23.88 -10.19
N ASP A 558 -16.55 23.06 -10.73
CA ASP A 558 -17.50 22.21 -10.05
C ASP A 558 -16.77 21.03 -9.37
N ALA A 559 -17.21 20.64 -8.18
CA ALA A 559 -16.59 19.55 -7.44
C ALA A 559 -17.22 18.21 -7.79
N SER A 560 -16.39 17.18 -7.85
CA SER A 560 -16.82 15.79 -7.86
C SER A 560 -16.65 15.21 -6.45
N PRO A 561 -17.75 14.94 -5.69
CA PRO A 561 -17.66 14.37 -4.34
C PRO A 561 -16.80 13.10 -4.28
N TRP A 562 -16.93 12.22 -5.27
CA TRP A 562 -16.14 10.98 -5.36
C TRP A 562 -14.62 11.22 -5.40
N GLN A 563 -14.14 12.34 -5.93
CA GLN A 563 -12.71 12.68 -5.86
C GLN A 563 -12.28 13.14 -4.48
N GLN A 564 -13.16 13.87 -3.77
CA GLN A 564 -12.93 14.24 -2.37
C GLN A 564 -12.87 12.99 -1.49
N ASP A 565 -13.72 11.99 -1.76
CA ASP A 565 -13.70 10.70 -1.07
C ASP A 565 -12.40 9.90 -1.31
N TYR A 566 -11.82 9.98 -2.52
CA TYR A 566 -10.47 9.43 -2.76
C TYR A 566 -9.39 10.17 -1.97
N LEU A 567 -9.43 11.51 -1.97
CA LEU A 567 -8.50 12.31 -1.18
C LEU A 567 -8.62 12.00 0.32
N ALA A 568 -9.85 11.90 0.84
CA ALA A 568 -10.13 11.52 2.21
C ALA A 568 -9.47 10.19 2.59
N SER A 569 -9.42 9.22 1.67
CA SER A 569 -8.70 7.96 1.91
C SER A 569 -7.20 8.16 2.12
N ALA A 570 -6.55 8.97 1.28
CA ALA A 570 -5.12 9.22 1.37
C ALA A 570 -4.79 9.99 2.66
N VAL A 571 -5.61 10.99 2.99
CA VAL A 571 -5.50 11.79 4.21
C VAL A 571 -5.69 10.91 5.45
N ALA A 572 -6.72 10.07 5.48
CA ALA A 572 -6.98 9.16 6.60
C ALA A 572 -5.87 8.10 6.76
N SER A 573 -5.32 7.58 5.66
CA SER A 573 -4.17 6.68 5.71
C SER A 573 -2.96 7.36 6.36
N ALA A 574 -2.60 8.57 5.91
CA ALA A 574 -1.50 9.34 6.48
C ALA A 574 -1.74 9.69 7.96
N ALA A 575 -2.97 10.06 8.34
CA ALA A 575 -3.33 10.33 9.72
C ALA A 575 -3.17 9.08 10.62
N ARG A 576 -3.56 7.90 10.13
CA ARG A 576 -3.39 6.61 10.85
C ARG A 576 -1.94 6.18 10.94
N MET A 577 -1.12 6.58 9.98
CA MET A 577 0.34 6.43 10.01
C MET A 577 1.05 7.46 10.90
N GLY A 578 0.30 8.33 11.60
CA GLY A 578 0.82 9.26 12.60
C GLY A 578 1.06 10.68 12.12
N ASN A 579 0.64 11.06 10.90
CA ASN A 579 0.81 12.42 10.40
C ASN A 579 -0.26 13.37 11.00
N ALA A 580 0.18 14.30 11.85
CA ALA A 580 -0.70 15.25 12.54
C ALA A 580 -1.33 16.29 11.60
N ASP A 581 -0.61 16.77 10.59
CA ASP A 581 -1.14 17.74 9.62
C ASP A 581 -2.23 17.11 8.74
N ALA A 582 -2.05 15.86 8.31
CA ALA A 582 -3.07 15.09 7.63
C ALA A 582 -4.30 14.87 8.52
N ARG A 583 -4.11 14.58 9.82
CA ARG A 583 -5.23 14.49 10.78
C ARG A 583 -6.00 15.82 10.89
N ALA A 584 -5.28 16.95 10.99
CA ALA A 584 -5.91 18.28 11.02
C ALA A 584 -6.65 18.60 9.71
N PHE A 585 -6.07 18.21 8.57
CA PHE A 585 -6.71 18.37 7.27
C PHE A 585 -7.96 17.49 7.12
N LEU A 586 -7.96 16.25 7.63
CA LEU A 586 -9.16 15.39 7.67
C LEU A 586 -10.27 16.00 8.53
N ALA A 587 -9.92 16.59 9.66
CA ALA A 587 -10.87 17.29 10.53
C ALA A 587 -11.52 18.48 9.80
N TRP A 588 -10.74 19.23 9.02
CA TRP A 588 -11.27 20.25 8.13
C TRP A 588 -12.18 19.68 7.02
N MET A 589 -11.75 18.60 6.36
CA MET A 589 -12.56 17.95 5.30
C MET A 589 -13.89 17.40 5.81
N THR A 590 -13.98 17.10 7.11
CA THR A 590 -15.17 16.52 7.74
C THR A 590 -16.40 17.42 7.57
N ASN A 591 -16.24 18.75 7.58
CA ASN A 591 -17.36 19.68 7.38
C ASN A 591 -18.08 19.43 6.04
N PHE A 592 -17.32 19.28 4.95
CA PHE A 592 -17.90 18.99 3.65
C PHE A 592 -18.36 17.54 3.51
N LEU A 593 -17.51 16.58 3.88
CA LEU A 593 -17.75 15.14 3.63
C LEU A 593 -18.94 14.58 4.40
N VAL A 594 -19.15 15.07 5.63
CA VAL A 594 -20.35 14.75 6.44
C VAL A 594 -21.47 15.74 6.14
N GLY A 595 -21.17 17.03 6.03
CA GLY A 595 -22.17 18.09 5.86
C GLY A 595 -23.00 17.96 4.59
N ARG A 596 -22.44 17.42 3.49
CA ARG A 596 -23.20 17.11 2.26
C ARG A 596 -24.36 16.12 2.48
N PHE A 597 -24.43 15.45 3.63
CA PHE A 597 -25.55 14.57 4.00
C PHE A 597 -26.39 15.10 5.17
N GLU A 598 -26.00 16.21 5.80
CA GLU A 598 -26.70 16.81 6.94
C GLU A 598 -27.27 18.21 6.62
N ALA A 599 -27.03 18.73 5.41
CA ALA A 599 -27.44 20.07 5.00
C ALA A 599 -28.86 20.16 4.38
N GLU A 600 -29.71 19.16 4.57
CA GLU A 600 -31.08 19.11 4.02
C GLU A 600 -31.93 20.30 4.49
N ALA A 601 -31.91 20.60 5.78
CA ALA A 601 -32.61 21.77 6.35
C ALA A 601 -32.08 23.12 5.81
N LYS A 602 -30.96 23.11 5.09
CA LYS A 602 -30.32 24.28 4.49
C LYS A 602 -30.53 24.34 2.98
N GLY A 603 -31.39 23.49 2.41
CA GLY A 603 -31.73 23.49 0.98
C GLY A 603 -30.81 22.62 0.10
N PHE A 604 -30.00 21.75 0.69
CA PHE A 604 -29.17 20.79 -0.06
C PHE A 604 -29.74 19.37 0.04
N ALA A 605 -30.21 18.79 -1.06
CA ALA A 605 -30.84 17.47 -1.04
C ALA A 605 -29.86 16.39 -0.50
N ARG A 606 -30.31 15.59 0.47
CA ARG A 606 -29.43 14.62 1.15
C ARG A 606 -28.78 13.61 0.21
N HIS A 607 -29.50 13.16 -0.82
CA HIS A 607 -28.97 12.24 -1.83
C HIS A 607 -27.91 12.89 -2.74
N ASP A 608 -27.90 14.22 -2.88
CA ASP A 608 -26.86 14.94 -3.63
C ASP A 608 -25.50 14.83 -2.96
N GLY A 609 -25.47 14.40 -1.70
CA GLY A 609 -24.25 13.93 -1.06
C GLY A 609 -23.48 13.02 -2.00
N ALA A 610 -24.09 12.00 -2.60
CA ALA A 610 -23.41 11.06 -3.50
C ALA A 610 -23.49 11.38 -5.01
N ALA A 611 -23.91 12.60 -5.39
CA ALA A 611 -23.98 13.00 -6.80
C ALA A 611 -22.61 12.95 -7.49
N TYR A 612 -22.60 12.70 -8.81
CA TYR A 612 -21.34 12.68 -9.59
C TYR A 612 -20.60 14.03 -9.58
N THR A 613 -21.36 15.12 -9.69
CA THR A 613 -20.87 16.50 -9.75
C THR A 613 -21.81 17.40 -8.96
N LEU A 614 -21.23 18.29 -8.16
CA LEU A 614 -21.94 19.39 -7.49
C LEU A 614 -21.61 20.72 -8.17
N ALA A 615 -22.62 21.56 -8.31
CA ALA A 615 -22.45 22.90 -8.84
C ALA A 615 -21.80 23.80 -7.78
N MET A 616 -20.47 23.96 -7.84
CA MET A 616 -19.72 24.67 -6.80
C MET A 616 -19.37 26.10 -7.17
N VAL A 617 -19.33 26.42 -8.46
CA VAL A 617 -19.03 27.76 -8.96
C VAL A 617 -20.05 28.19 -10.02
N PRO A 618 -20.23 29.49 -10.28
CA PRO A 618 -21.01 29.98 -11.43
C PRO A 618 -20.57 29.39 -12.77
N ALA A 619 -21.52 28.84 -13.53
CA ALA A 619 -21.25 28.24 -14.83
C ALA A 619 -20.84 29.31 -15.85
N GLY A 620 -19.82 29.02 -16.66
CA GLY A 620 -19.41 29.89 -17.77
C GLY A 620 -18.66 31.16 -17.34
N VAL A 621 -18.28 31.28 -16.07
CA VAL A 621 -17.51 32.42 -15.56
C VAL A 621 -16.13 31.96 -15.07
N PRO A 622 -15.09 32.03 -15.92
CA PRO A 622 -13.73 31.65 -15.53
C PRO A 622 -13.26 32.44 -14.31
N GLY A 623 -12.76 31.74 -13.29
CA GLY A 623 -12.24 32.37 -12.06
C GLY A 623 -13.32 32.89 -11.10
N ALA A 624 -14.59 32.57 -11.32
CA ALA A 624 -15.64 32.91 -10.35
C ALA A 624 -15.37 32.31 -8.98
N ALA A 625 -15.66 33.10 -7.93
CA ALA A 625 -15.66 32.59 -6.57
C ALA A 625 -16.71 31.47 -6.42
N PRO A 626 -16.44 30.44 -5.61
CA PRO A 626 -17.42 29.39 -5.37
C PRO A 626 -18.62 29.91 -4.59
N TYR A 627 -19.74 29.22 -4.75
CA TYR A 627 -20.91 29.39 -3.88
C TYR A 627 -20.51 29.09 -2.45
N ARG A 628 -21.03 29.90 -1.51
CA ARG A 628 -20.58 29.89 -0.11
C ARG A 628 -21.58 29.24 0.84
N SER A 629 -22.78 28.91 0.38
CA SER A 629 -23.84 28.32 1.19
C SER A 629 -24.31 26.98 0.62
N TRP A 630 -24.80 26.09 1.49
CA TRP A 630 -25.41 24.83 1.05
C TRP A 630 -26.66 25.06 0.21
N ALA A 631 -27.43 26.11 0.50
CA ALA A 631 -28.63 26.51 -0.24
C ALA A 631 -28.31 26.83 -1.71
N GLU A 632 -27.31 27.67 -1.95
CA GLU A 632 -26.89 28.05 -3.31
C GLU A 632 -26.35 26.84 -4.07
N ILE A 633 -25.51 26.01 -3.44
CA ILE A 633 -24.96 24.80 -4.06
C ILE A 633 -26.09 23.82 -4.42
N GLY A 634 -27.05 23.59 -3.51
CA GLY A 634 -28.19 22.70 -3.74
C GLY A 634 -29.07 23.20 -4.89
N GLU A 635 -29.44 24.48 -4.87
CA GLU A 635 -30.26 25.09 -5.92
C GLU A 635 -29.56 25.04 -7.29
N GLN A 636 -28.28 25.37 -7.35
CA GLN A 636 -27.53 25.34 -8.61
C GLN A 636 -27.30 23.92 -9.12
N THR A 637 -27.11 22.95 -8.22
CA THR A 637 -27.00 21.52 -8.57
C THR A 637 -28.30 21.01 -9.17
N ARG A 638 -29.44 21.44 -8.61
CA ARG A 638 -30.78 21.15 -9.14
C ARG A 638 -31.02 21.82 -10.49
N LEU A 639 -30.77 23.13 -10.61
CA LEU A 639 -30.97 23.90 -11.85
C LEU A 639 -30.14 23.37 -13.02
N ARG A 640 -28.93 22.85 -12.75
CA ARG A 640 -28.07 22.23 -13.77
C ARG A 640 -28.41 20.77 -14.08
N GLY A 641 -29.45 20.22 -13.47
CA GLY A 641 -29.87 18.83 -13.67
C GLY A 641 -28.89 17.79 -13.11
N LEU A 642 -28.00 18.20 -12.19
CA LEU A 642 -26.97 17.34 -11.59
C LEU A 642 -27.46 16.65 -10.31
N SER A 643 -28.57 17.12 -9.74
CA SER A 643 -29.17 16.59 -8.52
C SER A 643 -29.75 15.18 -8.71
N ASN A 644 -29.58 14.36 -7.68
CA ASN A 644 -30.24 13.09 -7.42
C ASN A 644 -31.69 13.26 -6.93
N GLY A 645 -32.06 14.41 -6.35
CA GLY A 645 -33.35 14.61 -5.71
C GLY A 645 -33.57 13.62 -4.56
N ASP A 646 -34.67 12.86 -4.61
CA ASP A 646 -35.00 11.81 -3.62
C ASP A 646 -34.50 10.41 -4.00
N GLY A 647 -33.71 10.29 -5.07
CA GLY A 647 -33.22 9.02 -5.59
C GLY A 647 -31.70 8.99 -5.77
N TRP A 648 -31.23 8.28 -6.80
CA TRP A 648 -29.80 8.07 -7.06
C TRP A 648 -29.44 8.26 -8.54
N ARG A 649 -30.21 9.08 -9.26
CA ARG A 649 -30.17 9.23 -10.73
C ARG A 649 -28.77 9.57 -11.27
N THR A 650 -27.99 10.38 -10.55
CA THR A 650 -26.64 10.79 -10.94
C THR A 650 -25.55 10.07 -10.15
N SER A 651 -25.93 9.05 -9.35
CA SER A 651 -25.03 8.27 -8.50
C SER A 651 -24.66 6.90 -9.08
N GLY A 652 -24.71 6.75 -10.40
CA GLY A 652 -24.26 5.52 -11.07
C GLY A 652 -22.78 5.24 -10.80
N GLY A 653 -22.40 3.96 -10.69
CA GLY A 653 -21.05 3.56 -10.28
C GLY A 653 -20.83 3.59 -8.77
N GLU A 654 -19.58 3.69 -8.31
CA GLU A 654 -19.15 3.39 -6.94
C GLU A 654 -19.31 4.54 -5.91
N TYR A 655 -20.06 5.61 -6.22
CA TYR A 655 -20.01 6.86 -5.42
C TYR A 655 -20.58 6.74 -4.01
N GLY A 656 -21.67 5.99 -3.83
CA GLY A 656 -22.21 5.71 -2.49
C GLY A 656 -21.22 4.95 -1.62
N ARG A 657 -20.46 4.02 -2.21
CA ARG A 657 -19.42 3.24 -1.50
C ARG A 657 -18.19 4.07 -1.16
N LEU A 658 -17.80 4.99 -2.03
CA LEU A 658 -16.73 5.96 -1.75
C LEU A 658 -17.11 6.88 -0.58
N ALA A 659 -18.37 7.32 -0.52
CA ALA A 659 -18.88 8.06 0.62
C ALA A 659 -18.90 7.21 1.91
N LEU A 660 -19.35 5.96 1.86
CA LEU A 660 -19.26 5.04 3.01
C LEU A 660 -17.81 4.88 3.49
N GLN A 661 -16.86 4.73 2.57
CA GLN A 661 -15.44 4.63 2.88
C GLN A 661 -14.92 5.87 3.61
N SER A 662 -15.20 7.08 3.11
CA SER A 662 -14.73 8.31 3.74
C SER A 662 -15.39 8.55 5.11
N LEU A 663 -16.68 8.28 5.24
CA LEU A 663 -17.41 8.34 6.52
C LEU A 663 -16.86 7.35 7.55
N ALA A 664 -16.56 6.13 7.13
CA ALA A 664 -15.93 5.11 7.97
C ALA A 664 -14.54 5.55 8.46
N GLN A 665 -13.74 6.13 7.57
CA GLN A 665 -12.39 6.62 7.87
C GLN A 665 -12.41 7.84 8.79
N ILE A 666 -13.31 8.80 8.58
CA ILE A 666 -13.55 9.94 9.48
C ILE A 666 -13.93 9.44 10.87
N SER A 667 -14.86 8.47 10.94
CA SER A 667 -15.24 7.86 12.21
C SER A 667 -14.08 7.15 12.90
N ASP A 668 -13.21 6.45 12.17
CA ASP A 668 -12.08 5.72 12.76
C ASP A 668 -10.99 6.67 13.28
N VAL A 669 -10.66 7.71 12.50
CA VAL A 669 -9.56 8.62 12.83
C VAL A 669 -9.96 9.65 13.88
N LEU A 670 -11.17 10.22 13.76
CA LEU A 670 -11.61 11.38 14.53
C LEU A 670 -12.69 11.06 15.58
N ASP A 671 -13.17 9.82 15.65
CA ASP A 671 -14.33 9.42 16.48
C ASP A 671 -15.57 10.31 16.26
N HIS A 672 -15.83 10.66 15.00
CA HIS A 672 -16.88 11.62 14.67
C HIS A 672 -18.28 10.99 14.69
N ALA A 673 -19.10 11.37 15.68
CA ALA A 673 -20.45 10.80 15.87
C ALA A 673 -21.38 11.01 14.67
N ALA A 674 -21.35 12.18 14.03
CA ALA A 674 -22.18 12.44 12.86
C ALA A 674 -21.77 11.60 11.64
N ALA A 675 -20.47 11.33 11.47
CA ALA A 675 -20.01 10.45 10.40
C ALA A 675 -20.56 9.03 10.57
N ARG A 676 -20.62 8.52 11.82
CA ARG A 676 -21.24 7.22 12.13
C ARG A 676 -22.74 7.20 11.82
N ARG A 677 -23.48 8.27 12.16
CA ARG A 677 -24.91 8.37 11.85
C ARG A 677 -25.17 8.41 10.35
N VAL A 678 -24.41 9.22 9.61
CA VAL A 678 -24.54 9.33 8.15
C VAL A 678 -24.14 8.03 7.48
N TYR A 679 -23.09 7.35 7.96
CA TYR A 679 -22.71 6.02 7.48
C TYR A 679 -23.87 5.03 7.61
N GLY A 680 -24.49 4.93 8.80
CA GLY A 680 -25.61 4.03 9.05
C GLY A 680 -26.82 4.31 8.15
N TRP A 681 -27.16 5.59 7.96
CA TRP A 681 -28.21 5.95 7.00
C TRP A 681 -27.83 5.56 5.57
N LEU A 682 -26.64 5.92 5.09
CA LEU A 682 -26.25 5.70 3.70
C LEU A 682 -26.17 4.20 3.37
N SER A 683 -25.76 3.35 4.32
CA SER A 683 -25.74 1.90 4.15
C SER A 683 -27.13 1.28 3.99
N GLU A 684 -28.18 1.97 4.44
CA GLU A 684 -29.57 1.51 4.40
C GLU A 684 -30.42 2.26 3.35
N ALA A 685 -29.93 3.38 2.83
CA ALA A 685 -30.66 4.27 1.91
C ALA A 685 -30.77 3.75 0.46
N GLY A 686 -30.33 2.52 0.18
CA GLY A 686 -30.43 1.91 -1.14
C GLY A 686 -29.54 2.56 -2.20
N ALA A 687 -28.44 3.22 -1.79
CA ALA A 687 -27.47 3.78 -2.73
C ALA A 687 -26.84 2.67 -3.59
N PRO A 688 -26.61 2.89 -4.90
CA PRO A 688 -26.02 1.88 -5.78
C PRO A 688 -24.74 1.25 -5.21
N PHE A 689 -24.68 -0.08 -5.31
CA PHE A 689 -23.54 -0.93 -4.92
C PHE A 689 -23.16 -0.94 -3.43
N THR A 690 -23.94 -0.34 -2.54
CA THR A 690 -23.63 -0.29 -1.09
C THR A 690 -24.01 -1.55 -0.31
N ASP A 691 -24.70 -2.49 -0.95
CA ASP A 691 -25.11 -3.76 -0.33
C ASP A 691 -23.94 -4.75 -0.16
N ALA A 692 -24.12 -5.72 0.75
CA ALA A 692 -23.10 -6.71 1.07
C ALA A 692 -22.67 -7.57 -0.14
N GLN A 693 -23.58 -7.89 -1.07
CA GLN A 693 -23.26 -8.66 -2.26
C GLN A 693 -22.36 -7.87 -3.21
N SER A 694 -22.62 -6.58 -3.37
CA SER A 694 -21.81 -5.67 -4.16
C SER A 694 -20.41 -5.50 -3.57
N HIS A 695 -20.28 -5.45 -2.24
CA HIS A 695 -18.98 -5.49 -1.56
C HIS A 695 -18.26 -6.84 -1.73
N ALA A 696 -18.96 -7.98 -1.74
CA ALA A 696 -18.35 -9.28 -2.00
C ALA A 696 -17.85 -9.43 -3.45
N ARG A 697 -18.53 -8.82 -4.43
CA ARG A 697 -18.13 -8.75 -5.85
C ARG A 697 -16.89 -7.89 -6.07
N SER A 698 -16.84 -6.75 -5.40
CA SER A 698 -15.81 -5.72 -5.56
C SER A 698 -15.35 -5.31 -4.16
N PRO A 699 -14.31 -5.93 -3.59
CA PRO A 699 -13.99 -5.73 -2.17
C PRO A 699 -13.29 -4.40 -1.87
N THR A 700 -12.77 -3.69 -2.88
CA THR A 700 -11.87 -2.53 -2.78
C THR A 700 -12.26 -1.48 -1.73
N LEU A 701 -13.56 -1.16 -1.64
CA LEU A 701 -14.09 -0.09 -0.79
C LEU A 701 -14.86 -0.62 0.43
N ASN A 702 -14.74 -1.91 0.77
CA ASN A 702 -15.44 -2.51 1.90
C ASN A 702 -14.80 -2.14 3.25
N ILE A 703 -14.85 -0.86 3.60
CA ILE A 703 -14.20 -0.27 4.78
C ILE A 703 -15.29 0.17 5.76
N VAL A 704 -15.14 -0.24 7.02
CA VAL A 704 -16.16 -0.03 8.06
C VAL A 704 -15.65 0.85 9.21
N PRO A 705 -16.54 1.63 9.87
CA PRO A 705 -16.16 2.48 10.99
C PRO A 705 -15.71 1.67 12.20
N ARG A 706 -15.00 2.33 13.12
CA ARG A 706 -14.64 1.75 14.42
C ARG A 706 -15.91 1.37 15.20
N GLY A 707 -15.89 0.20 15.84
CA GLY A 707 -17.04 -0.34 16.58
C GLY A 707 -17.94 -1.26 15.76
N VAL A 708 -17.85 -1.25 14.42
CA VAL A 708 -18.51 -2.26 13.58
C VAL A 708 -17.73 -3.56 13.62
N VAL A 709 -18.45 -4.68 13.75
CA VAL A 709 -17.86 -6.02 13.78
C VAL A 709 -17.28 -6.35 12.41
N ARG A 710 -15.95 -6.55 12.35
CA ARG A 710 -15.23 -6.88 11.11
C ARG A 710 -15.13 -8.36 10.80
N VAL A 711 -15.53 -9.26 11.71
CA VAL A 711 -15.30 -10.70 11.57
C VAL A 711 -16.64 -11.41 11.76
N PRO A 712 -17.01 -12.41 10.93
CA PRO A 712 -18.31 -13.06 11.05
C PRO A 712 -18.53 -13.56 12.48
N ALA A 713 -19.74 -13.37 13.03
CA ALA A 713 -20.09 -13.90 14.35
C ALA A 713 -19.97 -15.44 14.43
N ARG A 714 -20.02 -16.13 13.27
CA ARG A 714 -19.85 -17.58 13.13
C ARG A 714 -18.41 -18.03 12.88
N ALA A 715 -17.49 -17.11 12.57
CA ALA A 715 -16.07 -17.41 12.50
C ALA A 715 -15.47 -17.20 13.90
N PRO A 716 -14.81 -18.19 14.51
CA PRO A 716 -14.03 -17.96 15.72
C PRO A 716 -13.10 -16.76 15.48
N ARG A 717 -13.20 -15.70 16.31
CA ARG A 717 -12.33 -14.52 16.21
C ARG A 717 -10.85 -14.92 16.20
N CYS A 718 -10.56 -16.01 16.90
CA CYS A 718 -9.35 -16.79 16.80
C CYS A 718 -9.64 -18.21 17.32
N THR A 719 -8.83 -19.21 16.97
CA THR A 719 -8.92 -20.57 17.52
C THR A 719 -8.04 -20.71 18.76
N THR A 720 -8.67 -20.89 19.93
CA THR A 720 -7.96 -21.27 21.16
C THR A 720 -7.61 -22.75 21.08
N THR A 721 -6.38 -23.14 21.41
CA THR A 721 -6.08 -24.55 21.64
C THR A 721 -6.78 -25.00 22.92
N ARG A 722 -7.83 -25.82 22.78
CA ARG A 722 -8.36 -26.56 23.93
C ARG A 722 -7.24 -27.45 24.44
N ARG A 723 -6.85 -27.28 25.72
CA ARG A 723 -6.08 -28.27 26.46
C ARG A 723 -6.95 -29.53 26.54
N GLY A 724 -6.61 -30.52 25.73
CA GLY A 724 -6.99 -31.92 25.98
C GLY A 724 -6.04 -32.51 26.99
#